data_AF-A0A1V4ZBA2-F1
#
_entry.id   AF-A0A1V4ZBA2-F1
#
_cell.length_a   1.000
_cell.length_b   1.000
_cell.length_c   1.000
_cell.angle_alpha   90.00
_cell.angle_beta   90.00
_cell.angle_gamma   90.00
#
_symmetry.space_group_name_H-M   'P 1'
#
loop_
_entity.id
_entity.type
_entity.pdbx_description
1 polymer ?
#
loop_
_entity_poly.entity_id
_entity_poly.type
_entity_poly.pdbx_seq_one_letter_code
_entity_poly.pdbx_strand_id
1 'polypeptide(L)'
;MARTKKVKETVEVDSIKHQDTRVNIPTEELRNFVKDDGLKTLLYPRDPSLDPQLVWKGKDEQDRKDLAVPSTPIYIQEKIHPQAIIEDLLKESGEDGKGPKRTMQLDLFSDFNGLPKEFDKRIQFYQHDQHWSNRMILGDSLLVMASLAEKEGLKGKVQMIYIDPPYGIKFGSNWQVSTRKRDVKDGKNDDTTRQPEQVKAFRDTWKLGINSYLAYLRDRFVVCRDLLTESGSIFIQIGEENVHLVRNVLDEVFGSENFVCQISFAKTTGFTGNYLSSVTDYIIWYAKSKPSLKFRQIFKEKNVGEEGAMRYRPISTIESLVKSSIDSTKLGTSADLTSQGESVNTRVDSSFECFGKVWMPPHGLHWKTTVDGMKRLYKSGRVFLEGNSLRYLRLLEDFSVYPSNNVWMDIGGIQSRTDPKIYVVQTATEAIKRCMIMATDPGDLVLDPTCGSGTTAYVAEQWGRRWITIDTSRVALALARTRLMSARFPYYYLADSVDGMKKRAEVTGIQAPTVATKQDVKKGFVYQQVPHITLKSIANSEEIDIIHAKWQPRLDELRARINKAAGKDFEEWEISRESESKELAPLLKEWWELRRQRQKEIDDSIARHADTETLYDKPYEDRNKVRVTGPFTVESLSPHRVLPADEDNDDVVSEEEANKEQHFISSILENLRKAGVQNTKKNEKIKFDALDVYAGKWIQAEGLYTDSEGKARRAAVTIGPQFGTVGPELVREAVIEAVAGIGFDVLLVCGFAFDPHVSEDVKNYGKITVIPVKMNPDLTMGDELLKKTGAGNLFMVFGEPDLEVKKHADGTVEVELKGLDIYDPTTGAIRSSTTDDIACWFIDTDYNGEAFFVRHAYFTGADRPYESLKRTLRAEVDEAAWESLYSTKSRRFPMPHSGRIAVKVINHYGDEALKVYDLKKNDGTAS
;
A
#
# COMPACT_ATOMS: atom_id res chain seq x y z
N MET A 1 30.12 43.48 -9.34
CA MET A 1 30.23 42.07 -8.90
C MET A 1 29.08 41.28 -9.52
N ALA A 2 29.37 40.51 -10.57
CA ALA A 2 28.38 39.60 -11.15
C ALA A 2 28.07 38.50 -10.14
N ARG A 3 26.79 38.32 -9.78
CA ARG A 3 26.34 37.14 -9.05
C ARG A 3 26.66 35.93 -9.91
N THR A 4 27.65 35.14 -9.50
CA THR A 4 27.92 33.81 -10.03
C THR A 4 26.61 33.02 -9.95
N LYS A 5 26.01 32.72 -11.11
CA LYS A 5 24.90 31.76 -11.21
C LYS A 5 25.42 30.46 -10.60
N LYS A 6 24.89 30.06 -9.43
CA LYS A 6 25.06 28.69 -8.94
C LYS A 6 24.61 27.77 -10.07
N VAL A 7 25.52 26.94 -10.56
CA VAL A 7 25.18 25.80 -11.41
C VAL A 7 24.14 25.01 -10.62
N LYS A 8 22.90 24.94 -11.11
CA LYS A 8 21.87 24.09 -10.50
C LYS A 8 22.35 22.66 -10.70
N GLU A 9 22.63 21.96 -9.62
CA GLU A 9 22.89 20.52 -9.65
C GLU A 9 21.63 19.82 -10.16
N THR A 10 21.81 18.92 -11.12
CA THR A 10 20.74 18.13 -11.73
C THR A 10 20.12 17.20 -10.68
N VAL A 11 18.80 17.23 -10.55
CA VAL A 11 18.10 16.35 -9.60
C VAL A 11 18.06 14.91 -10.14
N GLU A 12 18.68 13.98 -9.43
CA GLU A 12 18.70 12.56 -9.79
C GLU A 12 17.35 11.89 -9.45
N VAL A 13 16.80 11.10 -10.37
CA VAL A 13 15.58 10.31 -10.17
C VAL A 13 15.98 8.87 -9.88
N ASP A 14 15.50 8.32 -8.76
CA ASP A 14 15.85 6.97 -8.31
C ASP A 14 14.62 6.19 -7.82
N SER A 15 14.77 4.89 -7.60
CA SER A 15 13.76 4.01 -7.01
C SER A 15 14.38 2.98 -6.07
N ILE A 16 13.60 2.44 -5.12
CA ILE A 16 14.12 1.41 -4.20
C ILE A 16 14.17 0.08 -4.94
N LYS A 17 15.34 -0.56 -4.91
CA LYS A 17 15.54 -1.92 -5.40
C LYS A 17 15.55 -2.91 -4.24
N HIS A 18 14.76 -3.97 -4.36
CA HIS A 18 14.76 -5.09 -3.41
C HIS A 18 15.64 -6.22 -3.96
N GLN A 19 16.54 -6.76 -3.14
CA GLN A 19 17.36 -7.92 -3.52
C GLN A 19 16.62 -9.25 -3.40
N ASP A 20 15.42 -9.23 -2.82
CA ASP A 20 14.55 -10.39 -2.71
C ASP A 20 14.16 -10.95 -4.08
N THR A 21 13.84 -12.24 -4.08
CA THR A 21 13.24 -12.93 -5.22
C THR A 21 11.77 -13.24 -4.95
N ARG A 22 11.04 -13.55 -6.01
CA ARG A 22 9.71 -14.15 -5.96
C ARG A 22 9.64 -15.30 -6.95
N VAL A 23 8.69 -16.20 -6.73
CA VAL A 23 8.42 -17.30 -7.65
C VAL A 23 7.99 -16.75 -9.02
N ASN A 24 8.45 -17.40 -10.10
CA ASN A 24 8.03 -17.12 -11.46
C ASN A 24 6.59 -17.59 -11.68
N ILE A 25 5.72 -16.67 -12.07
CA ILE A 25 4.31 -16.93 -12.38
C ILE A 25 4.03 -16.62 -13.85
N PRO A 26 3.03 -17.25 -14.47
CA PRO A 26 2.71 -17.02 -15.88
C PRO A 26 2.33 -15.57 -16.16
N THR A 27 2.68 -15.11 -17.35
CA THR A 27 2.10 -13.91 -17.96
C THR A 27 0.81 -14.30 -18.68
N GLU A 28 -0.04 -13.31 -18.97
CA GLU A 28 -1.25 -13.54 -19.75
C GLU A 28 -0.93 -14.18 -21.11
N GLU A 29 0.13 -13.73 -21.77
CA GLU A 29 0.58 -14.24 -23.05
C GLU A 29 1.02 -15.71 -23.01
N LEU A 30 1.63 -16.14 -21.90
CA LEU A 30 2.20 -17.47 -21.75
C LEU A 30 1.31 -18.41 -20.95
N ARG A 31 0.04 -18.05 -20.72
CA ARG A 31 -0.90 -18.85 -19.92
C ARG A 31 -1.07 -20.29 -20.43
N ASN A 32 -0.94 -20.52 -21.73
CA ASN A 32 -1.08 -21.84 -22.36
C ASN A 32 0.06 -22.80 -22.00
N PHE A 33 1.19 -22.30 -21.46
CA PHE A 33 2.31 -23.10 -21.01
C PHE A 33 2.20 -23.54 -19.53
N VAL A 34 1.16 -23.09 -18.83
CA VAL A 34 0.92 -23.53 -17.45
C VAL A 34 0.50 -24.99 -17.47
N LYS A 35 1.29 -25.83 -16.81
CA LYS A 35 0.93 -27.25 -16.62
C LYS A 35 -0.37 -27.35 -15.84
N ASP A 36 -1.31 -28.15 -16.36
CA ASP A 36 -2.53 -28.49 -15.66
C ASP A 36 -2.24 -29.55 -14.59
N ASP A 37 -1.79 -29.10 -13.43
CA ASP A 37 -1.56 -29.96 -12.26
C ASP A 37 -2.87 -30.20 -11.46
N GLY A 38 -4.03 -29.80 -11.99
CA GLY A 38 -5.31 -29.76 -11.28
C GLY A 38 -5.37 -28.65 -10.21
N LEU A 39 -6.59 -28.22 -9.86
CA LEU A 39 -6.79 -27.28 -8.76
C LEU A 39 -6.53 -28.00 -7.42
N LYS A 40 -5.39 -27.70 -6.79
CA LYS A 40 -5.14 -28.11 -5.41
C LYS A 40 -6.07 -27.34 -4.47
N THR A 41 -6.80 -28.08 -3.66
CA THR A 41 -7.66 -27.51 -2.62
C THR A 41 -6.90 -27.45 -1.31
N LEU A 42 -6.73 -26.25 -0.77
CA LEU A 42 -6.21 -26.03 0.57
C LEU A 42 -7.30 -26.31 1.59
N LEU A 43 -7.04 -27.23 2.53
CA LEU A 43 -7.91 -27.50 3.66
C LEU A 43 -7.36 -26.80 4.90
N TYR A 44 -8.16 -25.94 5.51
CA TYR A 44 -7.84 -25.32 6.79
C TYR A 44 -8.69 -25.98 7.89
N PRO A 45 -8.06 -26.77 8.78
CA PRO A 45 -8.79 -27.52 9.78
C PRO A 45 -9.45 -26.57 10.78
N ARG A 46 -10.69 -26.89 11.15
CA ARG A 46 -11.38 -26.17 12.23
C ARG A 46 -11.02 -26.76 13.58
N ASP A 47 -10.82 -25.89 14.58
CA ASP A 47 -10.63 -26.30 15.97
C ASP A 47 -11.92 -26.05 16.77
N PRO A 48 -12.71 -27.10 17.07
CA PRO A 48 -13.94 -26.98 17.85
C PRO A 48 -13.68 -26.87 19.37
N SER A 49 -12.43 -26.98 19.82
CA SER A 49 -12.05 -26.95 21.25
C SER A 49 -11.72 -25.56 21.80
N LEU A 50 -11.77 -24.54 20.94
CA LEU A 50 -11.50 -23.16 21.30
C LEU A 50 -12.47 -22.62 22.37
N ASP A 51 -12.00 -21.62 23.10
CA ASP A 51 -12.76 -20.78 24.05
C ASP A 51 -14.08 -20.23 23.46
N PRO A 52 -14.99 -19.64 24.27
CA PRO A 52 -16.32 -19.24 23.83
C PRO A 52 -16.35 -18.50 22.48
N GLN A 53 -16.96 -19.13 21.48
CA GLN A 53 -17.03 -18.57 20.14
C GLN A 53 -18.34 -17.83 19.89
N LEU A 54 -18.28 -16.82 19.01
CA LEU A 54 -19.47 -16.16 18.50
C LEU A 54 -20.24 -17.14 17.59
N VAL A 55 -21.56 -17.24 17.76
CA VAL A 55 -22.44 -18.07 16.92
C VAL A 55 -23.31 -17.17 16.04
N TRP A 56 -23.39 -17.47 14.75
CA TRP A 56 -24.23 -16.76 13.78
C TRP A 56 -24.92 -17.75 12.83
N LYS A 57 -25.95 -17.28 12.13
CA LYS A 57 -26.73 -18.13 11.22
C LYS A 57 -25.83 -18.66 10.09
N GLY A 58 -25.77 -19.98 9.93
CA GLY A 58 -24.91 -20.64 8.94
C GLY A 58 -23.53 -21.04 9.45
N LYS A 59 -23.16 -20.65 10.69
CA LYS A 59 -21.86 -21.01 11.26
C LYS A 59 -21.73 -22.50 11.49
N ASP A 60 -22.75 -23.15 12.07
CA ASP A 60 -22.72 -24.59 12.33
C ASP A 60 -22.56 -25.39 11.03
N GLU A 61 -23.21 -24.99 9.94
CA GLU A 61 -22.98 -25.60 8.62
C GLU A 61 -21.56 -25.34 8.09
N GLN A 62 -21.02 -24.13 8.30
CA GLN A 62 -19.64 -23.78 7.93
C GLN A 62 -18.61 -24.58 8.75
N ASP A 63 -18.92 -24.91 10.01
CA ASP A 63 -18.03 -25.62 10.95
C ASP A 63 -18.10 -27.14 10.81
N ARG A 64 -19.10 -27.69 10.11
CA ARG A 64 -19.19 -29.13 9.83
C ARG A 64 -18.07 -29.64 8.91
N LYS A 65 -17.39 -28.76 8.18
CA LYS A 65 -16.35 -29.12 7.22
C LYS A 65 -15.18 -28.15 7.34
N ASP A 66 -14.00 -28.65 7.04
CA ASP A 66 -12.81 -27.81 6.91
C ASP A 66 -13.02 -26.78 5.78
N LEU A 67 -12.42 -25.61 5.96
CA LEU A 67 -12.46 -24.57 4.92
C LEU A 67 -11.62 -25.06 3.74
N ALA A 68 -12.28 -25.28 2.61
CA ALA A 68 -11.68 -25.71 1.35
C ALA A 68 -11.56 -24.51 0.39
N VAL A 69 -10.33 -24.09 0.08
CA VAL A 69 -10.08 -22.98 -0.86
C VAL A 69 -9.26 -23.48 -2.06
N PRO A 70 -9.74 -23.31 -3.31
CA PRO A 70 -8.99 -23.72 -4.48
C PRO A 70 -7.80 -22.78 -4.73
N SER A 71 -6.64 -23.35 -5.03
CA SER A 71 -5.42 -22.61 -5.37
C SER A 71 -5.34 -22.35 -6.88
N THR A 72 -5.94 -21.26 -7.35
CA THR A 72 -5.95 -20.85 -8.75
C THR A 72 -4.65 -20.14 -9.16
N PRO A 73 -4.09 -20.36 -10.37
CA PRO A 73 -2.97 -19.56 -10.87
C PRO A 73 -3.28 -18.06 -10.92
N ILE A 74 -2.24 -17.24 -10.78
CA ILE A 74 -2.28 -15.79 -10.94
C ILE A 74 -1.46 -15.44 -12.18
N TYR A 75 -1.97 -14.55 -13.04
CA TYR A 75 -1.36 -14.18 -14.31
C TYR A 75 -0.91 -12.72 -14.32
N ILE A 76 0.32 -12.45 -14.73
CA ILE A 76 0.84 -11.09 -14.92
C ILE A 76 0.23 -10.49 -16.20
N GLN A 77 -0.48 -9.38 -16.03
CA GLN A 77 -1.10 -8.63 -17.12
C GLN A 77 -0.22 -7.48 -17.61
N GLU A 78 0.57 -6.89 -16.70
CA GLU A 78 1.38 -5.69 -16.98
C GLU A 78 2.65 -5.69 -16.12
N LYS A 79 3.76 -5.23 -16.72
CA LYS A 79 5.00 -4.87 -16.02
C LYS A 79 5.23 -3.37 -16.13
N ILE A 80 5.33 -2.68 -14.99
CA ILE A 80 5.41 -1.21 -14.92
C ILE A 80 6.67 -0.79 -14.17
N HIS A 81 7.49 0.06 -14.80
CA HIS A 81 8.67 0.65 -14.19
C HIS A 81 8.61 2.19 -14.24
N PRO A 82 8.10 2.87 -13.19
CA PRO A 82 7.90 4.32 -13.20
C PRO A 82 9.17 5.12 -13.47
N GLN A 83 10.31 4.73 -12.91
CA GLN A 83 11.61 5.37 -13.22
C GLN A 83 11.94 5.33 -14.73
N ALA A 84 11.70 4.21 -15.42
CA ALA A 84 11.96 4.11 -16.85
C ALA A 84 11.06 5.05 -17.68
N ILE A 85 9.82 5.30 -17.24
CA ILE A 85 8.89 6.24 -17.87
C ILE A 85 9.39 7.69 -17.69
N ILE A 86 9.92 8.04 -16.51
CA ILE A 86 10.47 9.37 -16.23
C ILE A 86 11.81 9.60 -16.94
N GLU A 87 12.69 8.60 -16.99
CA GLU A 87 13.94 8.68 -17.74
C GLU A 87 13.72 8.84 -19.24
N ASP A 88 12.65 8.26 -19.79
CA ASP A 88 12.23 8.47 -21.17
C ASP A 88 11.87 9.94 -21.44
N LEU A 89 11.10 10.56 -20.54
CA LEU A 89 10.74 11.99 -20.61
C LEU A 89 11.96 12.92 -20.52
N LEU A 90 12.92 12.58 -19.65
CA LEU A 90 14.16 13.34 -19.50
C LEU A 90 15.00 13.32 -20.79
N LYS A 91 14.99 12.21 -21.55
CA LYS A 91 15.72 12.12 -22.83
C LYS A 91 15.15 13.04 -23.89
N GLU A 92 13.82 13.20 -23.96
CA GLU A 92 13.21 14.12 -24.93
C GLU A 92 13.52 15.59 -24.67
N SER A 93 13.72 15.96 -23.40
CA SER A 93 13.99 17.35 -23.01
C SER A 93 15.45 17.78 -23.24
N GLY A 94 16.37 16.83 -23.46
CA GLY A 94 17.80 17.12 -23.60
C GLY A 94 18.23 17.39 -25.04
N GLU A 95 18.47 18.66 -25.39
CA GLU A 95 19.05 19.08 -26.70
C GLU A 95 20.49 18.58 -26.94
N ASP A 96 21.16 17.96 -25.96
CA ASP A 96 22.61 17.75 -25.96
C ASP A 96 23.08 16.28 -25.77
N GLY A 97 22.24 15.27 -25.98
CA GLY A 97 22.68 13.87 -25.99
C GLY A 97 23.38 13.37 -24.71
N LYS A 98 23.25 14.12 -23.60
CA LYS A 98 23.77 13.79 -22.26
C LYS A 98 22.74 13.07 -21.38
N GLY A 99 21.58 12.70 -21.94
CA GLY A 99 20.64 11.78 -21.29
C GLY A 99 21.20 10.36 -21.25
N PRO A 100 20.73 9.50 -20.32
CA PRO A 100 21.19 8.12 -20.23
C PRO A 100 20.96 7.38 -21.56
N LYS A 101 21.99 6.65 -22.05
CA LYS A 101 21.93 5.90 -23.32
C LYS A 101 20.75 4.93 -23.32
N ARG A 102 20.11 4.68 -24.48
CA ARG A 102 18.99 3.73 -24.67
C ARG A 102 19.25 2.33 -24.07
N THR A 103 20.53 1.96 -23.97
CA THR A 103 21.00 0.76 -23.27
C THR A 103 20.50 0.68 -21.82
N MET A 104 20.40 1.79 -21.08
CA MET A 104 19.90 1.82 -19.69
C MET A 104 18.40 1.53 -19.56
N GLN A 105 17.55 1.88 -20.53
CA GLN A 105 16.11 1.60 -20.43
C GLN A 105 15.80 0.11 -20.68
N LEU A 106 16.52 -0.51 -21.62
CA LEU A 106 16.52 -1.96 -21.80
C LEU A 106 17.09 -2.68 -20.55
N ASP A 107 18.09 -2.09 -19.89
CA ASP A 107 18.66 -2.59 -18.62
C ASP A 107 17.64 -2.48 -17.46
N LEU A 108 16.89 -1.38 -17.36
CA LEU A 108 15.88 -1.20 -16.31
C LEU A 108 14.69 -2.16 -16.45
N PHE A 109 14.23 -2.45 -17.67
CA PHE A 109 13.23 -3.50 -17.86
C PHE A 109 13.81 -4.91 -17.75
N SER A 110 15.15 -5.06 -17.83
CA SER A 110 15.83 -6.31 -17.50
C SER A 110 15.85 -6.60 -16.00
N ASP A 111 15.67 -5.58 -15.13
CA ASP A 111 15.53 -5.75 -13.67
C ASP A 111 14.33 -6.63 -13.27
N PHE A 112 13.33 -6.81 -14.15
CA PHE A 112 12.24 -7.79 -13.93
C PHE A 112 12.70 -9.25 -14.09
N ASN A 113 13.84 -9.49 -14.73
CA ASN A 113 14.22 -10.81 -15.21
C ASN A 113 15.48 -11.32 -14.49
N GLY A 114 15.27 -11.99 -13.36
CA GLY A 114 16.27 -12.88 -12.72
C GLY A 114 16.33 -14.28 -13.34
N LEU A 115 15.58 -14.50 -14.43
CA LEU A 115 15.37 -15.81 -15.03
C LEU A 115 16.47 -16.18 -16.06
N PRO A 116 16.73 -17.48 -16.26
CA PRO A 116 17.64 -17.95 -17.31
C PRO A 116 17.30 -17.39 -18.70
N LYS A 117 18.32 -17.21 -19.54
CA LYS A 117 18.12 -16.74 -20.93
C LYS A 117 17.38 -17.76 -21.80
N GLU A 118 17.36 -19.03 -21.40
CA GLU A 118 16.72 -20.12 -22.13
C GLU A 118 15.20 -20.07 -21.94
N PHE A 119 14.44 -19.99 -23.04
CA PHE A 119 12.97 -19.91 -23.04
C PHE A 119 12.31 -21.08 -22.30
N ASP A 120 12.82 -22.31 -22.49
CA ASP A 120 12.29 -23.52 -21.87
C ASP A 120 12.30 -23.46 -20.33
N LYS A 121 13.25 -22.73 -19.73
CA LYS A 121 13.28 -22.51 -18.28
C LYS A 121 12.35 -21.38 -17.84
N ARG A 122 12.05 -20.41 -18.72
CA ARG A 122 11.12 -19.31 -18.42
C ARG A 122 9.66 -19.77 -18.34
N ILE A 123 9.29 -20.79 -19.12
CA ILE A 123 7.95 -21.39 -19.10
C ILE A 123 7.76 -22.45 -17.98
N GLN A 124 8.83 -22.79 -17.24
CA GLN A 124 8.73 -23.61 -16.04
C GLN A 124 8.22 -22.77 -14.86
N PHE A 125 6.94 -22.41 -14.92
CA PHE A 125 6.28 -21.64 -13.86
C PHE A 125 6.31 -22.39 -12.53
N TYR A 126 6.41 -21.63 -11.44
CA TYR A 126 6.49 -22.13 -10.08
C TYR A 126 7.75 -22.95 -9.72
N GLN A 127 8.74 -23.03 -10.62
CA GLN A 127 9.99 -23.78 -10.39
C GLN A 127 11.24 -22.91 -10.22
N HIS A 128 11.21 -21.69 -10.75
CA HIS A 128 12.34 -20.76 -10.72
C HIS A 128 11.95 -19.46 -10.05
N ASP A 129 12.96 -18.83 -9.46
CA ASP A 129 12.85 -17.51 -8.87
C ASP A 129 13.17 -16.41 -9.90
N GLN A 130 12.47 -15.29 -9.80
CA GLN A 130 12.73 -14.04 -10.50
C GLN A 130 12.96 -12.92 -9.48
N HIS A 131 13.46 -11.76 -9.92
CA HIS A 131 13.61 -10.60 -9.05
C HIS A 131 12.26 -10.14 -8.50
N TRP A 132 12.27 -9.61 -7.27
CA TRP A 132 11.06 -9.10 -6.66
C TRP A 132 10.53 -7.87 -7.41
N SER A 133 9.24 -7.91 -7.73
CA SER A 133 8.44 -6.75 -8.12
C SER A 133 7.24 -6.64 -7.19
N ASN A 134 6.87 -5.43 -6.80
CA ASN A 134 5.66 -5.22 -6.02
C ASN A 134 4.41 -5.56 -6.84
N ARG A 135 3.27 -5.85 -6.20
CA ARG A 135 2.15 -6.53 -6.87
C ARG A 135 0.80 -5.92 -6.58
N MET A 136 0.05 -5.66 -7.64
CA MET A 136 -1.35 -5.27 -7.60
C MET A 136 -2.19 -6.34 -8.30
N ILE A 137 -3.11 -6.98 -7.58
CA ILE A 137 -3.80 -8.19 -8.05
C ILE A 137 -5.32 -7.94 -8.12
N LEU A 138 -5.91 -8.15 -9.30
CA LEU A 138 -7.35 -8.17 -9.52
C LEU A 138 -7.90 -9.56 -9.24
N GLY A 139 -8.75 -9.69 -8.21
CA GLY A 139 -9.38 -10.96 -7.88
C GLY A 139 -9.98 -11.02 -6.48
N ASP A 140 -10.70 -12.09 -6.20
CA ASP A 140 -11.18 -12.37 -4.84
C ASP A 140 -9.99 -12.64 -3.92
N SER A 141 -9.88 -11.87 -2.83
CA SER A 141 -8.73 -11.95 -1.93
C SER A 141 -8.56 -13.30 -1.25
N LEU A 142 -9.62 -14.09 -1.03
CA LEU A 142 -9.49 -15.43 -0.47
C LEU A 142 -8.75 -16.36 -1.45
N LEU A 143 -9.14 -16.33 -2.73
CA LEU A 143 -8.52 -17.14 -3.80
C LEU A 143 -7.08 -16.70 -4.07
N VAL A 144 -6.85 -15.38 -4.15
CA VAL A 144 -5.49 -14.84 -4.34
C VAL A 144 -4.59 -15.26 -3.17
N MET A 145 -5.03 -15.07 -1.92
CA MET A 145 -4.22 -15.44 -0.75
C MET A 145 -3.95 -16.95 -0.69
N ALA A 146 -4.90 -17.80 -1.08
CA ALA A 146 -4.68 -19.24 -1.19
C ALA A 146 -3.61 -19.59 -2.24
N SER A 147 -3.65 -18.92 -3.40
CA SER A 147 -2.62 -19.08 -4.44
C SER A 147 -1.24 -18.61 -3.97
N LEU A 148 -1.18 -17.45 -3.31
CA LEU A 148 0.07 -16.95 -2.70
C LEU A 148 0.62 -17.94 -1.67
N ALA A 149 -0.25 -18.52 -0.84
CA ALA A 149 0.13 -19.46 0.19
C ALA A 149 0.69 -20.77 -0.39
N GLU A 150 -0.01 -21.38 -1.36
CA GLU A 150 0.29 -22.74 -1.84
C GLU A 150 1.17 -22.78 -3.09
N LYS A 151 0.81 -22.04 -4.14
CA LYS A 151 1.56 -22.05 -5.41
C LYS A 151 2.86 -21.25 -5.33
N GLU A 152 2.86 -20.15 -4.59
CA GLU A 152 4.03 -19.27 -4.50
C GLU A 152 4.81 -19.43 -3.18
N GLY A 153 4.33 -20.27 -2.25
CA GLY A 153 5.02 -20.59 -1.01
C GLY A 153 5.22 -19.39 -0.09
N LEU A 154 4.23 -18.49 0.01
CA LEU A 154 4.27 -17.31 0.91
C LEU A 154 3.77 -17.60 2.34
N LYS A 155 3.41 -18.85 2.67
CA LYS A 155 3.10 -19.24 4.06
C LYS A 155 4.27 -18.85 4.98
N GLY A 156 3.97 -18.15 6.07
CA GLY A 156 4.96 -17.72 7.05
C GLY A 156 5.89 -16.58 6.61
N LYS A 157 5.61 -15.87 5.49
CA LYS A 157 6.54 -14.87 4.92
C LYS A 157 6.05 -13.42 4.99
N VAL A 158 4.77 -13.17 5.27
CA VAL A 158 4.21 -11.82 5.36
C VAL A 158 4.47 -11.25 6.76
N GLN A 159 5.03 -10.04 6.86
CA GLN A 159 5.31 -9.41 8.15
C GLN A 159 4.09 -8.63 8.67
N MET A 160 3.35 -7.97 7.79
CA MET A 160 2.19 -7.18 8.16
C MET A 160 1.04 -7.38 7.18
N ILE A 161 -0.16 -7.55 7.73
CA ILE A 161 -1.41 -7.50 6.98
C ILE A 161 -2.22 -6.29 7.48
N TYR A 162 -2.69 -5.46 6.56
CA TYR A 162 -3.61 -4.35 6.88
C TYR A 162 -4.89 -4.55 6.10
N ILE A 163 -6.04 -4.53 6.78
CA ILE A 163 -7.35 -4.75 6.17
C ILE A 163 -8.28 -3.59 6.58
N ASP A 164 -8.86 -2.93 5.59
CA ASP A 164 -9.92 -1.94 5.76
C ASP A 164 -11.20 -2.49 5.08
N PRO A 165 -11.87 -3.48 5.71
CA PRO A 165 -13.05 -4.10 5.13
C PRO A 165 -14.24 -3.12 5.12
N PRO A 166 -15.28 -3.37 4.31
CA PRO A 166 -16.50 -2.57 4.33
C PRO A 166 -17.18 -2.54 5.73
N TYR A 167 -17.48 -1.33 6.28
CA TYR A 167 -18.01 -1.11 7.65
C TYR A 167 -19.49 -1.49 7.86
N GLY A 168 -20.01 -2.43 7.08
CA GLY A 168 -21.33 -3.04 7.31
C GLY A 168 -22.24 -3.15 6.08
N ILE A 169 -23.40 -3.76 6.35
CA ILE A 169 -24.37 -4.37 5.40
C ILE A 169 -25.22 -3.34 4.64
N LYS A 170 -25.16 -2.05 5.01
CA LYS A 170 -26.05 -1.03 4.41
C LYS A 170 -25.64 -0.78 2.95
N PHE A 171 -26.24 -1.56 2.06
CA PHE A 171 -26.24 -1.41 0.62
C PHE A 171 -26.69 0.02 0.27
N GLY A 172 -25.78 0.82 -0.31
CA GLY A 172 -26.21 2.07 -0.93
C GLY A 172 -25.17 3.15 -1.24
N SER A 173 -24.09 3.31 -0.46
CA SER A 173 -23.53 4.68 -0.35
C SER A 173 -22.07 4.96 -0.69
N ASN A 174 -21.21 3.99 -1.05
CA ASN A 174 -19.75 4.26 -1.02
C ASN A 174 -18.92 3.83 -2.25
N TRP A 175 -19.54 3.50 -3.39
CA TRP A 175 -18.80 2.92 -4.52
C TRP A 175 -18.55 3.90 -5.66
N GLN A 176 -17.29 4.15 -5.96
CA GLN A 176 -16.89 4.93 -7.12
C GLN A 176 -17.06 4.09 -8.38
N VAL A 177 -18.16 4.31 -9.11
CA VAL A 177 -18.45 3.59 -10.37
C VAL A 177 -17.52 4.03 -11.50
N SER A 178 -16.91 5.22 -11.38
CA SER A 178 -16.02 5.78 -12.40
C SER A 178 -14.89 6.60 -11.79
N THR A 179 -13.71 6.59 -12.39
CA THR A 179 -12.58 7.43 -11.97
C THR A 179 -12.92 8.92 -11.95
N ARG A 180 -13.92 9.37 -12.73
CA ARG A 180 -14.33 10.79 -12.85
C ARG A 180 -15.31 11.27 -11.77
N LYS A 181 -16.03 10.37 -11.10
CA LYS A 181 -17.12 10.74 -10.19
C LYS A 181 -16.87 10.22 -8.78
N ARG A 182 -16.33 11.10 -7.94
CA ARG A 182 -16.08 10.82 -6.51
C ARG A 182 -17.32 11.02 -5.63
N ASP A 183 -18.26 11.89 -6.03
CA ASP A 183 -19.44 12.18 -5.21
C ASP A 183 -20.58 11.23 -5.57
N VAL A 184 -20.75 10.18 -4.76
CA VAL A 184 -21.77 9.14 -4.92
C VAL A 184 -22.91 9.42 -3.93
N LYS A 185 -24.17 9.37 -4.38
CA LYS A 185 -25.34 9.57 -3.51
C LYS A 185 -26.18 8.30 -3.43
N ASP A 186 -26.59 7.97 -2.22
CA ASP A 186 -27.40 6.78 -1.92
C ASP A 186 -28.71 6.75 -2.75
N GLY A 187 -29.02 5.58 -3.33
CA GLY A 187 -30.30 5.32 -4.00
C GLY A 187 -30.45 5.73 -5.48
N LYS A 188 -29.41 6.21 -6.16
CA LYS A 188 -29.46 6.47 -7.62
C LYS A 188 -29.01 5.27 -8.46
N ASN A 189 -29.83 4.86 -9.43
CA ASN A 189 -29.51 3.75 -10.34
C ASN A 189 -28.18 3.96 -11.12
N ASP A 190 -27.81 5.21 -11.43
CA ASP A 190 -26.56 5.54 -12.11
C ASP A 190 -25.29 5.32 -11.25
N ASP A 191 -25.47 5.16 -9.94
CA ASP A 191 -24.40 4.99 -8.94
C ASP A 191 -24.26 3.53 -8.46
N THR A 192 -24.95 2.58 -9.11
CA THR A 192 -24.85 1.14 -8.83
C THR A 192 -23.60 0.55 -9.52
N THR A 193 -22.83 -0.26 -8.79
CA THR A 193 -21.60 -0.91 -9.29
C THR A 193 -21.90 -1.78 -10.51
N ARG A 194 -21.11 -1.64 -11.58
CA ARG A 194 -21.26 -2.40 -12.84
C ARG A 194 -20.36 -3.65 -12.91
N GLN A 195 -19.64 -3.95 -11.82
CA GLN A 195 -18.58 -4.96 -11.81
C GLN A 195 -19.06 -6.32 -11.24
N PRO A 196 -18.94 -7.41 -11.99
CA PRO A 196 -19.39 -8.77 -11.65
C PRO A 196 -18.86 -9.32 -10.35
N GLU A 197 -17.54 -9.21 -10.19
CA GLU A 197 -16.78 -9.80 -9.11
C GLU A 197 -17.13 -9.08 -7.80
N GLN A 198 -17.34 -7.76 -7.88
CA GLN A 198 -17.89 -6.97 -6.79
C GLN A 198 -19.34 -7.39 -6.50
N VAL A 199 -20.24 -7.35 -7.48
CA VAL A 199 -21.66 -7.66 -7.24
C VAL A 199 -21.85 -9.07 -6.66
N LYS A 200 -21.07 -10.07 -7.11
CA LYS A 200 -21.04 -11.43 -6.57
C LYS A 200 -20.45 -11.47 -5.15
N ALA A 201 -19.24 -10.93 -4.97
CA ALA A 201 -18.55 -10.91 -3.68
C ALA A 201 -19.28 -10.08 -2.63
N PHE A 202 -20.20 -9.18 -3.00
CA PHE A 202 -21.01 -8.41 -2.05
C PHE A 202 -22.41 -9.04 -1.86
N ARG A 203 -23.14 -9.47 -2.89
CA ARG A 203 -24.50 -10.03 -2.68
C ARG A 203 -24.49 -11.39 -1.98
N ASP A 204 -23.56 -12.28 -2.30
CA ASP A 204 -23.43 -13.56 -1.57
C ASP A 204 -22.91 -13.33 -0.14
N THR A 205 -22.03 -12.34 0.05
CA THR A 205 -21.45 -11.95 1.35
C THR A 205 -22.42 -11.21 2.27
N TRP A 206 -23.59 -10.77 1.81
CA TRP A 206 -24.51 -9.97 2.64
C TRP A 206 -25.96 -10.47 2.61
N LYS A 207 -26.24 -11.64 2.01
CA LYS A 207 -27.60 -12.24 1.95
C LYS A 207 -28.24 -12.41 3.34
N LEU A 208 -27.44 -12.75 4.36
CA LEU A 208 -27.88 -12.85 5.76
C LEU A 208 -27.41 -11.68 6.63
N GLY A 209 -27.01 -10.57 6.00
CA GLY A 209 -26.44 -9.42 6.68
C GLY A 209 -25.18 -9.76 7.45
N ILE A 210 -25.15 -9.46 8.76
CA ILE A 210 -23.96 -9.56 9.61
C ILE A 210 -23.41 -10.99 9.64
N ASN A 211 -24.30 -12.00 9.56
CA ASN A 211 -23.90 -13.40 9.58
C ASN A 211 -22.97 -13.74 8.40
N SER A 212 -23.32 -13.28 7.20
CA SER A 212 -22.53 -13.52 6.00
C SER A 212 -21.21 -12.73 6.00
N TYR A 213 -21.19 -11.55 6.65
CA TYR A 213 -19.96 -10.78 6.85
C TYR A 213 -18.94 -11.45 7.74
N LEU A 214 -19.41 -11.99 8.87
CA LEU A 214 -18.55 -12.68 9.83
C LEU A 214 -17.96 -13.94 9.18
N ALA A 215 -18.75 -14.69 8.41
CA ALA A 215 -18.25 -15.80 7.61
C ALA A 215 -17.18 -15.36 6.60
N TYR A 216 -17.44 -14.29 5.85
CA TYR A 216 -16.50 -13.72 4.87
C TYR A 216 -15.15 -13.30 5.48
N LEU A 217 -15.18 -12.64 6.64
CA LEU A 217 -13.97 -12.20 7.34
C LEU A 217 -13.23 -13.37 7.97
N ARG A 218 -13.94 -14.30 8.61
CA ARG A 218 -13.36 -15.47 9.25
C ARG A 218 -12.51 -16.27 8.28
N ASP A 219 -13.05 -16.59 7.10
CA ASP A 219 -12.33 -17.40 6.12
C ASP A 219 -11.06 -16.71 5.62
N ARG A 220 -11.10 -15.38 5.46
CA ARG A 220 -9.91 -14.58 5.12
C ARG A 220 -8.90 -14.50 6.24
N PHE A 221 -9.34 -14.34 7.48
CA PHE A 221 -8.46 -14.28 8.64
C PHE A 221 -7.70 -15.60 8.83
N VAL A 222 -8.34 -16.74 8.56
CA VAL A 222 -7.69 -18.06 8.60
C VAL A 222 -6.50 -18.10 7.63
N VAL A 223 -6.70 -17.70 6.37
CA VAL A 223 -5.60 -17.67 5.39
C VAL A 223 -4.55 -16.59 5.74
N CYS A 224 -4.98 -15.43 6.25
CA CYS A 224 -4.09 -14.37 6.71
C CYS A 224 -3.12 -14.86 7.81
N ARG A 225 -3.62 -15.66 8.76
CA ARG A 225 -2.81 -16.22 9.86
C ARG A 225 -1.68 -17.10 9.33
N ASP A 226 -1.94 -17.91 8.30
CA ASP A 226 -0.96 -18.80 7.69
C ASP A 226 0.10 -18.04 6.87
N LEU A 227 -0.28 -16.94 6.24
CA LEU A 227 0.64 -16.08 5.50
C LEU A 227 1.61 -15.32 6.41
N LEU A 228 1.20 -15.01 7.65
CA LEU A 228 2.02 -14.23 8.58
C LEU A 228 3.24 -15.01 9.09
N THR A 229 4.36 -14.30 9.19
CA THR A 229 5.54 -14.70 9.99
C THR A 229 5.16 -14.86 11.47
N GLU A 230 5.94 -15.60 12.26
CA GLU A 230 5.72 -15.72 13.72
C GLU A 230 5.74 -14.36 14.43
N SER A 231 6.60 -13.45 13.99
CA SER A 231 6.66 -12.07 14.48
C SER A 231 5.64 -11.12 13.84
N GLY A 232 4.77 -11.64 12.97
CA GLY A 232 3.89 -10.87 12.10
C GLY A 232 2.69 -10.25 12.83
N SER A 233 2.15 -9.18 12.26
CA SER A 233 0.98 -8.47 12.79
C SER A 233 -0.13 -8.33 11.75
N ILE A 234 -1.38 -8.38 12.22
CA ILE A 234 -2.56 -8.01 11.44
C ILE A 234 -3.26 -6.81 12.09
N PHE A 235 -3.64 -5.85 11.25
CA PHE A 235 -4.38 -4.66 11.65
C PHE A 235 -5.70 -4.61 10.88
N ILE A 236 -6.81 -4.52 11.60
CA ILE A 236 -8.16 -4.40 11.01
C ILE A 236 -8.75 -3.04 11.38
N GLN A 237 -8.97 -2.19 10.38
CA GLN A 237 -9.70 -0.93 10.58
C GLN A 237 -11.20 -1.20 10.53
N ILE A 238 -11.96 -0.69 11.50
CA ILE A 238 -13.40 -0.95 11.59
C ILE A 238 -14.12 0.17 12.35
N GLY A 239 -15.38 0.40 12.01
CA GLY A 239 -16.26 1.30 12.74
C GLY A 239 -16.80 0.70 14.04
N GLU A 240 -17.46 1.55 14.83
CA GLU A 240 -18.05 1.20 16.13
C GLU A 240 -19.11 0.08 16.02
N GLU A 241 -19.79 -0.02 14.89
CA GLU A 241 -20.91 -0.93 14.68
C GLU A 241 -20.54 -2.42 14.74
N ASN A 242 -19.33 -2.78 14.28
CA ASN A 242 -18.91 -4.18 14.15
C ASN A 242 -17.62 -4.51 14.90
N VAL A 243 -16.98 -3.53 15.57
CA VAL A 243 -15.66 -3.70 16.21
C VAL A 243 -15.59 -4.91 17.14
N HIS A 244 -16.59 -5.11 18.00
CA HIS A 244 -16.62 -6.23 18.95
C HIS A 244 -16.87 -7.58 18.27
N LEU A 245 -17.68 -7.60 17.22
CA LEU A 245 -17.97 -8.83 16.47
C LEU A 245 -16.72 -9.29 15.71
N VAL A 246 -16.05 -8.36 15.02
CA VAL A 246 -14.80 -8.63 14.30
C VAL A 246 -13.69 -9.06 15.26
N ARG A 247 -13.58 -8.41 16.43
CA ARG A 247 -12.63 -8.80 17.49
C ARG A 247 -12.84 -10.24 17.95
N ASN A 248 -14.09 -10.67 18.16
CA ASN A 248 -14.36 -12.06 18.56
C ASN A 248 -14.01 -13.08 17.46
N VAL A 249 -14.18 -12.72 16.18
CA VAL A 249 -13.72 -13.58 15.07
C VAL A 249 -12.19 -13.67 15.04
N LEU A 250 -11.49 -12.58 15.34
CA LEU A 250 -10.02 -12.60 15.48
C LEU A 250 -9.58 -13.42 16.70
N ASP A 251 -10.27 -13.35 17.84
CA ASP A 251 -10.00 -14.20 19.00
C ASP A 251 -10.10 -15.69 18.64
N GLU A 252 -11.11 -16.07 17.84
CA GLU A 252 -11.28 -17.45 17.36
C GLU A 252 -10.12 -17.89 16.45
N VAL A 253 -9.67 -17.03 15.53
CA VAL A 253 -8.66 -17.40 14.53
C VAL A 253 -7.23 -17.28 15.07
N PHE A 254 -6.92 -16.22 15.80
CA PHE A 254 -5.57 -15.89 16.26
C PHE A 254 -5.31 -16.29 17.72
N GLY A 255 -6.35 -16.57 18.51
CA GLY A 255 -6.25 -16.74 19.95
C GLY A 255 -6.32 -15.40 20.69
N SER A 256 -7.13 -15.35 21.74
CA SER A 256 -7.36 -14.12 22.51
C SER A 256 -6.10 -13.61 23.23
N GLU A 257 -5.17 -14.50 23.54
CA GLU A 257 -3.86 -14.20 24.12
C GLU A 257 -2.96 -13.40 23.16
N ASN A 258 -3.20 -13.51 21.85
CA ASN A 258 -2.46 -12.81 20.81
C ASN A 258 -3.01 -11.42 20.46
N PHE A 259 -4.09 -11.00 21.13
CA PHE A 259 -4.56 -9.62 21.09
C PHE A 259 -3.49 -8.66 21.64
N VAL A 260 -3.12 -7.64 20.86
CA VAL A 260 -2.12 -6.65 21.27
C VAL A 260 -2.80 -5.42 21.85
N CYS A 261 -3.64 -4.75 21.06
CA CYS A 261 -4.34 -3.53 21.47
C CYS A 261 -5.49 -3.17 20.52
N GLN A 262 -6.45 -2.37 21.02
CA GLN A 262 -7.42 -1.64 20.21
C GLN A 262 -7.02 -0.17 20.21
N ILE A 263 -6.86 0.38 19.01
CA ILE A 263 -6.42 1.75 18.78
C ILE A 263 -7.63 2.58 18.33
N SER A 264 -7.90 3.68 19.01
CA SER A 264 -8.96 4.63 18.64
C SER A 264 -8.34 5.81 17.91
N PHE A 265 -8.82 6.14 16.71
CA PHE A 265 -8.34 7.31 15.97
C PHE A 265 -9.49 8.20 15.51
N ALA A 266 -9.26 9.51 15.49
CA ALA A 266 -10.30 10.48 15.16
C ALA A 266 -10.64 10.45 13.65
N LYS A 267 -11.94 10.45 13.30
CA LYS A 267 -12.42 10.54 11.91
C LYS A 267 -12.92 11.94 11.52
N THR A 268 -13.54 12.65 12.46
CA THR A 268 -14.05 14.03 12.28
C THR A 268 -14.10 14.76 13.62
N THR A 269 -14.03 16.09 13.61
CA THR A 269 -14.05 16.93 14.83
C THR A 269 -15.46 17.41 15.22
N GLY A 270 -16.46 17.28 14.34
CA GLY A 270 -17.83 17.68 14.64
C GLY A 270 -18.86 16.99 13.75
N PHE A 271 -19.79 16.28 14.37
CA PHE A 271 -20.98 15.74 13.72
C PHE A 271 -22.17 16.02 14.63
N THR A 272 -23.34 16.32 14.07
CA THR A 272 -24.58 16.45 14.83
C THR A 272 -25.27 15.10 14.88
N GLY A 273 -25.20 14.41 16.01
CA GLY A 273 -25.98 13.21 16.29
C GLY A 273 -27.27 13.52 17.03
N ASN A 274 -28.21 12.57 17.03
CA ASN A 274 -29.38 12.60 17.91
C ASN A 274 -28.99 12.40 19.39
N TYR A 275 -27.79 11.87 19.64
CA TYR A 275 -27.20 11.61 20.96
C TYR A 275 -25.74 12.09 20.98
N LEU A 276 -24.87 11.44 21.76
CA LEU A 276 -23.42 11.68 21.70
C LEU A 276 -22.87 11.26 20.33
N SER A 277 -22.08 12.14 19.73
CA SER A 277 -21.58 11.94 18.37
C SER A 277 -20.34 11.06 18.37
N SER A 278 -20.37 9.98 17.59
CA SER A 278 -19.23 9.10 17.38
C SER A 278 -18.22 9.77 16.45
N VAL A 279 -17.06 10.15 17.01
CA VAL A 279 -16.00 10.93 16.33
C VAL A 279 -14.74 10.11 16.04
N THR A 280 -14.75 8.82 16.35
CA THR A 280 -13.61 7.91 16.18
C THR A 280 -13.99 6.68 15.38
N ASP A 281 -12.99 6.09 14.73
CA ASP A 281 -12.98 4.71 14.24
C ASP A 281 -11.87 3.93 14.95
N TYR A 282 -11.83 2.61 14.76
CA TYR A 282 -10.96 1.72 15.52
C TYR A 282 -10.03 0.92 14.62
N ILE A 283 -8.83 0.62 15.12
CA ILE A 283 -7.92 -0.37 14.53
C ILE A 283 -7.69 -1.47 15.58
N ILE A 284 -8.03 -2.70 15.22
CA ILE A 284 -7.78 -3.89 16.04
C ILE A 284 -6.43 -4.48 15.64
N TRP A 285 -5.52 -4.64 16.60
CA TRP A 285 -4.18 -5.19 16.36
C TRP A 285 -4.00 -6.55 17.04
N TYR A 286 -3.73 -7.58 16.23
CA TYR A 286 -3.32 -8.92 16.67
C TYR A 286 -1.91 -9.25 16.16
N ALA A 287 -1.19 -10.03 16.96
CA ALA A 287 0.02 -10.70 16.55
C ALA A 287 -0.32 -12.11 16.04
N LYS A 288 0.53 -12.71 15.20
CA LYS A 288 0.48 -14.18 15.01
C LYS A 288 0.90 -14.91 16.29
N SER A 289 2.01 -14.46 16.88
CA SER A 289 2.51 -14.92 18.17
C SER A 289 2.99 -13.71 18.98
N LYS A 290 2.25 -13.36 20.04
CA LYS A 290 2.56 -12.19 20.87
C LYS A 290 3.95 -12.23 21.53
N PRO A 291 4.48 -13.38 22.00
CA PRO A 291 5.85 -13.47 22.51
C PRO A 291 6.94 -13.15 21.49
N SER A 292 6.67 -13.38 20.20
CA SER A 292 7.64 -13.15 19.10
C SER A 292 7.40 -11.83 18.36
N LEU A 293 6.45 -11.01 18.83
CA LEU A 293 5.97 -9.82 18.14
C LEU A 293 7.09 -8.83 17.82
N LYS A 294 7.22 -8.48 16.53
CA LYS A 294 8.05 -7.35 16.11
C LYS A 294 7.32 -6.05 16.47
N PHE A 295 7.94 -5.22 17.34
CA PHE A 295 7.42 -3.91 17.72
C PHE A 295 8.51 -2.82 17.65
N ARG A 296 8.14 -1.66 17.13
CA ARG A 296 8.92 -0.41 17.15
C ARG A 296 8.08 0.69 17.79
N GLN A 297 8.52 1.20 18.93
CA GLN A 297 7.81 2.28 19.61
C GLN A 297 7.88 3.57 18.77
N ILE A 298 6.72 4.15 18.48
CA ILE A 298 6.64 5.49 17.87
C ILE A 298 6.66 6.53 18.98
N PHE A 299 7.39 7.62 18.75
CA PHE A 299 7.54 8.71 19.70
C PHE A 299 7.00 10.02 19.12
N LYS A 300 6.37 10.83 19.97
CA LYS A 300 5.91 12.18 19.66
C LYS A 300 6.83 13.20 20.33
N GLU A 301 7.07 14.33 19.67
CA GLU A 301 7.86 15.42 20.25
C GLU A 301 7.12 16.09 21.39
N LYS A 302 7.86 16.47 22.43
CA LYS A 302 7.33 17.25 23.54
C LYS A 302 7.43 18.74 23.24
N ASN A 303 6.28 19.38 23.04
CA ASN A 303 6.20 20.83 22.97
C ASN A 303 5.68 21.41 24.29
N VAL A 304 6.19 22.58 24.67
CA VAL A 304 5.81 23.25 25.91
C VAL A 304 4.33 23.60 25.89
N GLY A 305 3.61 23.23 26.94
CA GLY A 305 2.15 23.44 27.03
C GLY A 305 1.32 22.37 26.34
N GLU A 306 1.93 21.42 25.63
CA GLU A 306 1.26 20.30 24.98
C GLU A 306 1.41 19.00 25.78
N GLU A 307 0.75 17.94 25.31
CA GLU A 307 0.85 16.60 25.88
C GLU A 307 2.33 16.16 26.00
N GLY A 308 2.66 15.48 27.10
CA GLY A 308 4.04 15.06 27.39
C GLY A 308 4.94 16.16 27.96
N ALA A 309 4.59 17.44 27.79
CA ALA A 309 5.37 18.59 28.31
C ALA A 309 4.59 19.64 29.12
N MET A 310 3.30 19.42 29.45
CA MET A 310 2.47 20.38 30.21
C MET A 310 3.06 20.85 31.55
N ARG A 311 3.85 19.99 32.22
CA ARG A 311 4.44 20.29 33.54
C ARG A 311 5.86 20.87 33.47
N TYR A 312 6.42 21.05 32.26
CA TYR A 312 7.76 21.61 32.10
C TYR A 312 7.70 23.13 32.12
N ARG A 313 8.59 23.74 32.91
CA ARG A 313 8.69 25.18 33.09
C ARG A 313 10.15 25.60 33.20
N PRO A 314 10.49 26.87 32.92
CA PRO A 314 11.85 27.37 33.12
C PRO A 314 12.32 27.11 34.55
N ILE A 315 13.54 26.60 34.71
CA ILE A 315 14.12 26.27 36.02
C ILE A 315 14.16 27.50 36.93
N SER A 316 14.30 28.70 36.37
CA SER A 316 14.21 29.98 37.10
C SER A 316 12.94 30.14 37.95
N THR A 317 11.86 29.43 37.62
CA THR A 317 10.59 29.48 38.36
C THR A 317 10.56 28.57 39.59
N ILE A 318 11.58 27.72 39.77
CA ILE A 318 11.70 26.79 40.90
C ILE A 318 12.68 27.41 41.91
N GLU A 319 12.17 27.91 43.03
CA GLU A 319 12.92 28.70 44.01
C GLU A 319 14.23 28.03 44.46
N SER A 320 14.18 26.75 44.80
CA SER A 320 15.36 25.98 45.24
C SER A 320 16.40 25.73 44.14
N LEU A 321 16.04 25.90 42.87
CA LEU A 321 16.93 25.76 41.73
C LEU A 321 17.44 27.09 41.17
N VAL A 322 16.95 28.24 41.68
CA VAL A 322 17.48 29.57 41.30
C VAL A 322 18.99 29.67 41.60
N LYS A 323 19.44 29.00 42.66
CA LYS A 323 20.86 28.87 43.05
C LYS A 323 21.51 27.56 42.55
N SER A 324 20.94 26.91 41.53
CA SER A 324 21.59 25.77 40.87
C SER A 324 22.62 26.26 39.85
N SER A 325 23.52 25.37 39.43
CA SER A 325 24.50 25.63 38.35
C SER A 325 23.95 25.27 36.98
N ILE A 326 22.76 24.69 36.93
CA ILE A 326 22.04 24.38 35.69
C ILE A 326 21.53 25.71 35.11
N ASP A 327 21.58 25.81 33.78
CA ASP A 327 21.07 26.96 33.06
C ASP A 327 19.59 27.18 33.39
N SER A 328 19.28 28.36 33.95
CA SER A 328 17.95 28.73 34.42
C SER A 328 16.91 28.86 33.31
N THR A 329 17.35 28.98 32.05
CA THR A 329 16.47 29.03 30.86
C THR A 329 15.99 27.65 30.44
N LYS A 330 16.68 26.59 30.86
CA LYS A 330 16.27 25.22 30.54
C LYS A 330 14.93 24.90 31.17
N LEU A 331 14.20 24.02 30.49
CA LEU A 331 12.87 23.58 30.91
C LEU A 331 12.99 22.31 31.74
N GLY A 332 12.46 22.36 32.96
CA GLY A 332 12.50 21.27 33.91
C GLY A 332 11.14 20.97 34.52
N THR A 333 10.99 19.77 35.06
CA THR A 333 9.84 19.36 35.85
C THR A 333 10.25 18.51 37.06
N SER A 334 9.36 18.46 38.06
CA SER A 334 9.55 17.74 39.32
C SER A 334 9.10 16.29 39.19
N ALA A 335 9.91 15.34 39.69
CA ALA A 335 9.57 13.92 39.75
C ALA A 335 9.95 13.30 41.10
N ASP A 336 9.30 12.19 41.47
CA ASP A 336 9.56 11.52 42.75
C ASP A 336 10.92 10.80 42.74
N LEU A 337 11.64 10.90 43.86
CA LEU A 337 12.85 10.11 44.14
C LEU A 337 12.54 8.77 44.85
N THR A 338 11.27 8.52 45.18
CA THR A 338 10.81 7.33 45.91
C THR A 338 9.78 6.52 45.12
N SER A 339 9.64 5.22 45.43
CA SER A 339 8.69 4.30 44.81
C SER A 339 8.03 3.37 45.83
N GLN A 340 6.84 2.85 45.48
CA GLN A 340 6.02 1.93 46.31
C GLN A 340 6.40 0.45 46.15
N GLY A 341 7.42 0.10 45.35
CA GLY A 341 7.83 -1.29 45.12
C GLY A 341 8.65 -1.86 46.27
N GLU A 342 8.70 -3.19 46.41
CA GLU A 342 9.44 -3.86 47.47
C GLU A 342 10.95 -3.66 47.31
N SER A 343 11.59 -3.10 48.34
CA SER A 343 13.04 -2.93 48.38
C SER A 343 13.72 -4.28 48.62
N VAL A 344 14.43 -4.78 47.61
CA VAL A 344 15.22 -6.03 47.70
C VAL A 344 16.54 -5.81 48.48
N ASN A 345 16.86 -4.58 48.89
CA ASN A 345 18.16 -4.23 49.45
C ASN A 345 18.05 -3.18 50.57
N THR A 346 18.44 -3.56 51.79
CA THR A 346 18.43 -2.68 52.99
C THR A 346 19.28 -1.41 52.84
N ARG A 347 20.24 -1.38 51.91
CA ARG A 347 21.01 -0.16 51.57
C ARG A 347 20.19 0.88 50.80
N VAL A 348 19.06 0.50 50.22
CA VAL A 348 18.15 1.41 49.48
C VAL A 348 17.23 2.17 50.45
N ASP A 349 17.05 1.68 51.67
CA ASP A 349 16.20 2.32 52.69
C ASP A 349 16.99 3.10 53.75
N SER A 350 18.29 3.19 53.52
CA SER A 350 19.20 3.92 54.38
C SER A 350 19.00 5.43 54.26
N SER A 351 19.37 6.15 55.32
CA SER A 351 19.31 7.59 55.32
C SER A 351 20.25 8.21 54.30
N PHE A 352 19.85 9.34 53.72
CA PHE A 352 20.61 10.11 52.76
C PHE A 352 20.75 11.55 53.26
N GLU A 353 21.99 12.02 53.44
CA GLU A 353 22.25 13.37 53.90
C GLU A 353 22.49 14.32 52.71
N CYS A 354 21.70 15.39 52.62
CA CYS A 354 21.92 16.48 51.68
C CYS A 354 21.22 17.76 52.16
N PHE A 355 21.70 18.92 51.70
CA PHE A 355 21.20 20.24 52.12
C PHE A 355 21.19 20.42 53.65
N GLY A 356 22.17 19.85 54.35
CA GLY A 356 22.30 19.92 55.82
C GLY A 356 21.23 19.16 56.62
N LYS A 357 20.46 18.27 55.97
CA LYS A 357 19.45 17.43 56.63
C LYS A 357 19.63 15.95 56.27
N VAL A 358 19.27 15.09 57.22
CA VAL A 358 19.20 13.64 57.01
C VAL A 358 17.79 13.29 56.54
N TRP A 359 17.71 12.70 55.34
CA TRP A 359 16.45 12.32 54.71
C TRP A 359 16.25 10.82 54.80
N MET A 360 15.04 10.41 55.14
CA MET A 360 14.58 9.02 55.04
C MET A 360 13.44 8.95 54.03
N PRO A 361 13.30 7.83 53.30
CA PRO A 361 12.13 7.64 52.47
C PRO A 361 10.88 7.57 53.38
N PRO A 362 9.74 8.16 52.97
CA PRO A 362 8.53 8.09 53.77
C PRO A 362 8.09 6.64 54.03
N HIS A 363 7.36 6.40 55.12
CA HIS A 363 6.88 5.07 55.48
C HIS A 363 6.12 4.39 54.31
N GLY A 364 6.51 3.16 53.98
CA GLY A 364 5.94 2.39 52.86
C GLY A 364 6.47 2.77 51.48
N LEU A 365 7.46 3.66 51.40
CA LEU A 365 8.20 4.01 50.19
C LEU A 365 9.69 3.72 50.37
N HIS A 366 10.37 3.53 49.24
CA HIS A 366 11.80 3.26 49.17
C HIS A 366 12.47 4.23 48.19
N TRP A 367 13.76 4.53 48.33
CA TRP A 367 14.47 5.32 47.31
C TRP A 367 14.49 4.58 45.97
N LYS A 368 14.35 5.29 44.85
CA LYS A 368 14.40 4.69 43.50
C LYS A 368 15.79 4.16 43.12
N THR A 369 16.81 4.48 43.90
CA THR A 369 18.21 4.05 43.71
C THR A 369 18.92 3.93 45.06
N THR A 370 20.13 3.37 45.06
CA THR A 370 20.96 3.22 46.26
C THR A 370 21.38 4.58 46.82
N VAL A 371 21.85 4.63 48.07
CA VAL A 371 22.41 5.87 48.66
C VAL A 371 23.56 6.44 47.82
N ASP A 372 24.41 5.61 47.23
CA ASP A 372 25.48 6.10 46.35
C ASP A 372 24.92 6.66 45.03
N GLY A 373 23.87 6.04 44.50
CA GLY A 373 23.10 6.60 43.39
C GLY A 373 22.49 7.96 43.73
N MET A 374 21.92 8.11 44.94
CA MET A 374 21.39 9.38 45.45
C MET A 374 22.48 10.45 45.57
N LYS A 375 23.68 10.08 46.04
CA LYS A 375 24.84 10.99 46.07
C LYS A 375 25.21 11.47 44.66
N ARG A 376 25.25 10.58 43.66
CA ARG A 376 25.55 10.96 42.27
C ARG A 376 24.47 11.86 41.68
N LEU A 377 23.20 11.58 41.94
CA LEU A 377 22.09 12.46 41.53
C LEU A 377 22.22 13.86 42.16
N TYR A 378 22.58 13.94 43.43
CA TYR A 378 22.83 15.22 44.09
C TYR A 378 24.04 15.96 43.50
N LYS A 379 25.17 15.26 43.30
CA LYS A 379 26.38 15.82 42.67
C LYS A 379 26.12 16.33 41.24
N SER A 380 25.21 15.69 40.51
CA SER A 380 24.81 16.10 39.17
C SER A 380 23.86 17.31 39.12
N GLY A 381 23.45 17.85 40.27
CA GLY A 381 22.52 18.97 40.35
C GLY A 381 21.07 18.59 40.06
N ARG A 382 20.74 17.28 40.03
CA ARG A 382 19.41 16.77 39.67
C ARG A 382 18.49 16.52 40.87
N VAL A 383 18.95 16.81 42.08
CA VAL A 383 18.15 16.72 43.31
C VAL A 383 17.89 18.12 43.83
N PHE A 384 16.64 18.43 44.16
CA PHE A 384 16.25 19.72 44.72
C PHE A 384 15.14 19.59 45.77
N LEU A 385 14.93 20.65 46.53
CA LEU A 385 13.89 20.73 47.56
C LEU A 385 12.61 21.35 46.98
N GLU A 386 11.48 20.69 47.19
CA GLU A 386 10.15 21.25 46.89
C GLU A 386 9.30 21.13 48.16
N GLY A 387 9.09 22.25 48.84
CA GLY A 387 8.54 22.24 50.20
C GLY A 387 9.44 21.49 51.17
N ASN A 388 8.91 20.44 51.80
CA ASN A 388 9.66 19.59 52.76
C ASN A 388 9.99 18.20 52.19
N SER A 389 10.18 18.10 50.87
CA SER A 389 10.43 16.83 50.17
C SER A 389 11.60 16.97 49.19
N LEU A 390 12.41 15.91 49.07
CA LEU A 390 13.40 15.78 47.99
C LEU A 390 12.73 15.36 46.69
N ARG A 391 13.06 16.06 45.60
CA ARG A 391 12.56 15.82 44.24
C ARG A 391 13.69 15.65 43.24
N TYR A 392 13.39 14.89 42.19
CA TYR A 392 14.25 14.73 41.03
C TYR A 392 13.89 15.75 39.96
N LEU A 393 14.90 16.45 39.42
CA LEU A 393 14.77 17.35 38.29
C LEU A 393 14.91 16.60 36.98
N ARG A 394 13.83 16.55 36.21
CA ARG A 394 13.81 16.06 34.83
C ARG A 394 13.90 17.24 33.89
N LEU A 395 14.90 17.27 33.02
CA LEU A 395 14.98 18.27 31.95
C LEU A 395 14.23 17.78 30.72
N LEU A 396 13.69 18.73 29.95
CA LEU A 396 13.00 18.39 28.70
C LEU A 396 13.98 17.76 27.69
N GLU A 397 15.22 18.26 27.65
CA GLU A 397 16.30 17.77 26.79
C GLU A 397 16.78 16.37 27.16
N ASP A 398 16.57 15.91 28.40
CA ASP A 398 16.96 14.56 28.82
C ASP A 398 16.23 13.48 28.02
N PHE A 399 15.00 13.79 27.60
CA PHE A 399 14.18 12.96 26.73
C PHE A 399 13.11 13.83 26.07
N SER A 400 13.43 14.39 24.90
CA SER A 400 12.60 15.40 24.20
C SER A 400 11.34 14.84 23.54
N VAL A 401 11.12 13.53 23.66
CA VAL A 401 9.97 12.84 23.08
C VAL A 401 9.21 12.03 24.14
N TYR A 402 8.02 11.54 23.80
CA TYR A 402 7.24 10.61 24.62
C TYR A 402 6.61 9.52 23.75
N PRO A 403 6.42 8.30 24.28
CA PRO A 403 5.86 7.20 23.50
C PRO A 403 4.41 7.48 23.12
N SER A 404 4.06 7.23 21.86
CA SER A 404 2.66 7.26 21.40
C SER A 404 1.88 6.10 22.03
N ASN A 405 0.65 6.39 22.45
CA ASN A 405 -0.29 5.41 22.99
C ASN A 405 -1.30 4.94 21.91
N ASN A 406 -2.35 4.24 22.33
CA ASN A 406 -3.42 3.71 21.48
C ASN A 406 -4.56 4.71 21.19
N VAL A 407 -4.38 6.00 21.50
CA VAL A 407 -5.38 7.05 21.24
C VAL A 407 -4.79 8.09 20.28
N TRP A 408 -5.22 8.05 19.03
CA TRP A 408 -4.68 8.85 17.93
C TRP A 408 -5.65 9.94 17.51
N MET A 409 -5.71 11.01 18.30
CA MET A 409 -6.57 12.17 18.01
C MET A 409 -6.00 13.10 16.93
N ASP A 410 -4.73 12.93 16.58
CA ASP A 410 -4.00 13.74 15.62
C ASP A 410 -4.14 13.29 14.16
N ILE A 411 -4.83 12.17 13.93
CA ILE A 411 -5.12 11.63 12.58
C ILE A 411 -6.45 12.21 12.02
N GLY A 412 -7.19 12.96 12.84
CA GLY A 412 -8.49 13.54 12.49
C GLY A 412 -8.44 14.51 11.32
N GLY A 413 -9.15 14.16 10.25
CA GLY A 413 -9.32 14.99 9.06
C GLY A 413 -8.48 14.52 7.87
N ILE A 414 -9.04 13.60 7.06
CA ILE A 414 -8.57 13.28 5.69
C ILE A 414 -8.85 14.45 4.73
N GLN A 415 -8.75 15.68 5.22
CA GLN A 415 -9.06 16.94 4.57
C GLN A 415 -7.89 17.92 4.66
N SER A 416 -6.65 17.43 4.81
CA SER A 416 -5.49 18.29 4.61
C SER A 416 -5.32 18.54 3.10
N ARG A 417 -4.95 19.78 2.74
CA ARG A 417 -4.48 20.11 1.38
C ARG A 417 -3.31 19.23 0.91
N THR A 418 -2.61 18.58 1.84
CA THR A 418 -1.42 17.75 1.59
C THR A 418 -1.70 16.25 1.37
N ASP A 419 -2.88 15.74 1.71
CA ASP A 419 -3.29 14.34 1.45
C ASP A 419 -4.76 14.31 0.98
N PRO A 420 -5.03 14.77 -0.26
CA PRO A 420 -6.38 14.86 -0.78
C PRO A 420 -6.98 13.47 -1.06
N LYS A 421 -8.28 13.28 -0.76
CA LYS A 421 -9.00 12.05 -1.11
C LYS A 421 -9.12 11.86 -2.64
N ILE A 422 -8.58 10.75 -3.12
CA ILE A 422 -8.61 10.31 -4.52
C ILE A 422 -9.76 9.30 -4.75
N TYR A 423 -10.24 8.64 -3.69
CA TYR A 423 -11.32 7.66 -3.72
C TYR A 423 -12.40 7.96 -2.67
N VAL A 424 -13.61 7.44 -2.88
CA VAL A 424 -14.79 7.69 -2.01
C VAL A 424 -14.50 7.31 -0.55
N VAL A 425 -13.91 6.12 -0.33
CA VAL A 425 -13.52 5.61 0.98
C VAL A 425 -12.01 5.37 1.00
N GLN A 426 -11.27 6.37 1.48
CA GLN A 426 -9.81 6.30 1.56
C GLN A 426 -9.38 6.39 3.01
N THR A 427 -8.57 5.43 3.45
CA THR A 427 -7.87 5.44 4.74
C THR A 427 -6.82 6.56 4.80
N ALA A 428 -6.62 7.15 5.98
CA ALA A 428 -5.57 8.14 6.19
C ALA A 428 -4.17 7.50 6.09
N THR A 429 -3.25 8.13 5.34
CA THR A 429 -1.87 7.63 5.18
C THR A 429 -1.13 7.52 6.51
N GLU A 430 -1.36 8.44 7.44
CA GLU A 430 -0.72 8.46 8.76
C GLU A 430 -1.13 7.28 9.65
N ALA A 431 -2.40 6.81 9.56
CA ALA A 431 -2.86 5.64 10.32
C ALA A 431 -2.09 4.38 9.89
N ILE A 432 -2.03 4.13 8.58
CA ILE A 432 -1.31 2.99 8.00
C ILE A 432 0.18 3.11 8.28
N LYS A 433 0.77 4.31 8.14
CA LYS A 433 2.18 4.56 8.44
C LYS A 433 2.53 4.16 9.87
N ARG A 434 1.71 4.52 10.86
CA ARG A 434 1.96 4.15 12.26
C ARG A 434 1.92 2.64 12.46
N CYS A 435 0.87 1.98 11.98
CA CYS A 435 0.77 0.51 12.03
C CYS A 435 2.00 -0.15 11.38
N MET A 436 2.41 0.36 10.21
CA MET A 436 3.53 -0.18 9.45
C MET A 436 4.87 0.00 10.13
N ILE A 437 5.17 1.20 10.63
CA ILE A 437 6.42 1.44 11.34
C ILE A 437 6.49 0.61 12.62
N MET A 438 5.37 0.47 13.35
CA MET A 438 5.33 -0.35 14.56
C MET A 438 5.62 -1.82 14.29
N ALA A 439 5.14 -2.38 13.17
CA ALA A 439 5.15 -3.82 12.93
C ALA A 439 6.15 -4.32 11.87
N THR A 440 6.88 -3.42 11.19
CA THR A 440 7.76 -3.78 10.06
C THR A 440 9.08 -3.00 10.06
N ASP A 441 10.12 -3.61 9.52
CA ASP A 441 11.37 -2.94 9.12
C ASP A 441 11.36 -2.73 7.59
N PRO A 442 12.19 -1.81 7.04
CA PRO A 442 12.35 -1.68 5.59
C PRO A 442 12.71 -3.03 4.93
N GLY A 443 12.15 -3.31 3.76
CA GLY A 443 12.29 -4.57 3.03
C GLY A 443 11.36 -5.71 3.49
N ASP A 444 10.67 -5.58 4.63
CA ASP A 444 9.62 -6.54 5.02
C ASP A 444 8.45 -6.52 4.02
N LEU A 445 7.71 -7.64 3.97
CA LEU A 445 6.55 -7.81 3.08
C LEU A 445 5.25 -7.42 3.78
N VAL A 446 4.50 -6.52 3.15
CA VAL A 446 3.17 -6.06 3.56
C VAL A 446 2.11 -6.57 2.59
N LEU A 447 0.97 -7.03 3.11
CA LEU A 447 -0.18 -7.46 2.32
C LEU A 447 -1.43 -6.63 2.69
N ASP A 448 -2.13 -6.16 1.68
CA ASP A 448 -3.45 -5.53 1.80
C ASP A 448 -4.48 -6.26 0.93
N PRO A 449 -5.35 -7.10 1.52
CA PRO A 449 -6.36 -7.86 0.77
C PRO A 449 -7.61 -7.04 0.41
N THR A 450 -7.60 -5.71 0.66
CA THR A 450 -8.72 -4.79 0.47
C THR A 450 -8.37 -3.50 -0.28
N CYS A 451 -7.11 -3.34 -0.71
CA CYS A 451 -6.52 -2.28 -1.55
C CYS A 451 -7.21 -0.91 -1.57
N GLY A 452 -8.41 -0.82 -2.17
CA GLY A 452 -9.13 0.41 -2.41
C GLY A 452 -8.27 1.35 -3.26
N SER A 453 -8.04 2.57 -2.77
CA SER A 453 -7.19 3.56 -3.44
C SER A 453 -5.68 3.27 -3.42
N GLY A 454 -5.25 2.11 -2.92
CA GLY A 454 -3.85 1.71 -2.83
C GLY A 454 -3.06 2.44 -1.76
N THR A 455 -3.71 2.91 -0.68
CA THR A 455 -3.02 3.68 0.38
C THR A 455 -1.95 2.83 1.09
N THR A 456 -2.22 1.55 1.35
CA THR A 456 -1.23 0.65 1.97
C THR A 456 0.00 0.46 1.09
N ALA A 457 -0.20 0.22 -0.21
CA ALA A 457 0.89 0.12 -1.18
C ALA A 457 1.70 1.42 -1.27
N TYR A 458 1.02 2.58 -1.30
CA TYR A 458 1.67 3.89 -1.32
C TYR A 458 2.54 4.12 -0.08
N VAL A 459 2.04 3.79 1.11
CA VAL A 459 2.80 3.93 2.37
C VAL A 459 3.94 2.91 2.42
N ALA A 460 3.71 1.65 2.02
CA ALA A 460 4.77 0.64 1.94
C ALA A 460 5.91 1.09 1.03
N GLU A 461 5.57 1.59 -0.16
CA GLU A 461 6.53 2.15 -1.10
C GLU A 461 7.28 3.34 -0.50
N GLN A 462 6.58 4.28 0.14
CA GLN A 462 7.21 5.45 0.80
C GLN A 462 8.27 5.03 1.82
N TRP A 463 8.00 3.96 2.55
CA TRP A 463 8.84 3.48 3.64
C TRP A 463 9.76 2.31 3.24
N GLY A 464 9.85 1.97 1.95
CA GLY A 464 10.77 0.96 1.43
C GLY A 464 10.42 -0.47 1.84
N ARG A 465 9.14 -0.78 2.00
CA ARG A 465 8.62 -2.15 2.22
C ARG A 465 8.17 -2.74 0.88
N ARG A 466 8.28 -4.06 0.78
CA ARG A 466 7.68 -4.82 -0.33
C ARG A 466 6.17 -4.89 -0.10
N TRP A 467 5.37 -4.84 -1.15
CA TRP A 467 3.92 -4.86 -1.00
C TRP A 467 3.19 -5.73 -2.03
N ILE A 468 2.09 -6.32 -1.57
CA ILE A 468 1.06 -6.97 -2.36
C ILE A 468 -0.28 -6.35 -1.98
N THR A 469 -1.05 -5.89 -2.95
CA THR A 469 -2.38 -5.32 -2.74
C THR A 469 -3.40 -6.00 -3.64
N ILE A 470 -4.59 -6.30 -3.12
CA ILE A 470 -5.61 -7.09 -3.79
C ILE A 470 -6.95 -6.35 -3.75
N ASP A 471 -7.63 -6.27 -4.88
CA ASP A 471 -9.01 -5.78 -4.94
C ASP A 471 -9.82 -6.58 -5.97
N THR A 472 -11.12 -6.66 -5.76
CA THR A 472 -12.05 -7.13 -6.79
C THR A 472 -12.44 -6.02 -7.77
N SER A 473 -12.16 -4.76 -7.41
CA SER A 473 -12.50 -3.57 -8.20
C SER A 473 -11.46 -3.24 -9.26
N ARG A 474 -11.88 -3.22 -10.53
CA ARG A 474 -11.02 -2.66 -11.59
C ARG A 474 -10.85 -1.15 -11.48
N VAL A 475 -11.85 -0.45 -10.93
CA VAL A 475 -11.77 1.02 -10.74
C VAL A 475 -10.77 1.35 -9.64
N ALA A 476 -10.84 0.64 -8.50
CA ALA A 476 -9.91 0.87 -7.40
C ALA A 476 -8.46 0.59 -7.82
N LEU A 477 -8.23 -0.52 -8.55
CA LEU A 477 -6.93 -0.84 -9.13
C LEU A 477 -6.46 0.16 -10.17
N ALA A 478 -7.33 0.65 -11.07
CA ALA A 478 -6.95 1.68 -12.03
C ALA A 478 -6.52 2.99 -11.35
N LEU A 479 -7.22 3.39 -10.27
CA LEU A 479 -6.86 4.55 -9.45
C LEU A 479 -5.55 4.34 -8.70
N ALA A 480 -5.39 3.19 -8.03
CA ALA A 480 -4.19 2.84 -7.28
C ALA A 480 -2.96 2.74 -8.21
N ARG A 481 -3.11 2.12 -9.39
CA ARG A 481 -2.08 2.04 -10.43
C ARG A 481 -1.62 3.44 -10.84
N THR A 482 -2.56 4.31 -11.21
CA THR A 482 -2.25 5.69 -11.63
C THR A 482 -1.58 6.48 -10.51
N ARG A 483 -2.05 6.32 -9.27
CA ARG A 483 -1.47 6.95 -8.07
C ARG A 483 -0.02 6.51 -7.86
N LEU A 484 0.29 5.22 -7.95
CA LEU A 484 1.64 4.70 -7.76
C LEU A 484 2.57 5.04 -8.94
N MET A 485 2.08 5.00 -10.19
CA MET A 485 2.89 5.39 -11.37
C MET A 485 3.37 6.84 -11.31
N SER A 486 2.55 7.73 -10.76
CA SER A 486 2.82 9.18 -10.70
C SER A 486 3.30 9.66 -9.32
N ALA A 487 3.48 8.74 -8.37
CA ALA A 487 3.87 9.09 -7.00
C ALA A 487 5.29 9.64 -6.94
N ARG A 488 5.46 10.67 -6.11
CA ARG A 488 6.76 11.17 -5.68
C ARG A 488 6.96 10.84 -4.21
N PHE A 489 8.13 10.32 -3.87
CA PHE A 489 8.53 10.06 -2.50
C PHE A 489 9.81 10.82 -2.14
N PRO A 490 10.01 11.13 -0.84
CA PRO A 490 11.32 11.53 -0.34
C PRO A 490 12.32 10.38 -0.52
N TYR A 491 13.59 10.75 -0.76
CA TYR A 491 14.70 9.81 -0.73
C TYR A 491 15.32 9.81 0.67
N TYR A 492 15.36 8.66 1.33
CA TYR A 492 15.97 8.51 2.65
C TYR A 492 17.37 7.90 2.51
N TYR A 493 18.33 8.41 3.27
CA TYR A 493 19.68 7.84 3.29
C TYR A 493 19.63 6.37 3.74
N LEU A 494 20.00 5.45 2.85
CA LEU A 494 20.12 4.03 3.17
C LEU A 494 21.29 3.80 4.13
N ALA A 495 21.07 3.06 5.21
CA ALA A 495 22.13 2.73 6.16
C ALA A 495 23.29 1.96 5.49
N ASP A 496 22.96 1.13 4.49
CA ASP A 496 23.92 0.38 3.66
C ASP A 496 24.32 1.10 2.36
N SER A 497 24.62 2.41 2.44
CA SER A 497 25.11 3.18 1.29
C SER A 497 26.31 4.04 1.68
N VAL A 498 27.13 4.40 0.69
CA VAL A 498 28.29 5.29 0.91
C VAL A 498 27.83 6.63 1.50
N ASP A 499 26.75 7.20 0.95
CA ASP A 499 26.21 8.48 1.41
C ASP A 499 25.54 8.37 2.78
N GLY A 500 24.84 7.27 3.07
CA GLY A 500 24.28 7.01 4.39
C GLY A 500 25.34 6.76 5.46
N MET A 501 26.43 6.06 5.15
CA MET A 501 27.57 5.91 6.06
C MET A 501 28.23 7.25 6.38
N LYS A 502 28.41 8.12 5.37
CA LYS A 502 28.89 9.50 5.57
C LYS A 502 27.92 10.30 6.44
N LYS A 503 26.61 10.22 6.15
CA LYS A 503 25.59 10.96 6.91
C LYS A 503 25.53 10.50 8.36
N ARG A 504 25.64 9.19 8.60
CA ARG A 504 25.72 8.63 9.95
C ARG A 504 26.97 9.15 10.69
N ALA A 505 28.13 9.16 10.03
CA ALA A 505 29.35 9.69 10.63
C ALA A 505 29.27 11.20 10.92
N GLU A 506 28.59 11.99 10.07
CA GLU A 506 28.32 13.40 10.30
C GLU A 506 27.43 13.61 11.53
N VAL A 507 26.39 12.80 11.70
CA VAL A 507 25.43 12.92 12.81
C VAL A 507 26.02 12.42 14.13
N THR A 508 26.75 11.29 14.13
CA THR A 508 27.28 10.70 15.36
C THR A 508 28.70 11.16 15.72
N GLY A 509 29.43 11.75 14.78
CA GLY A 509 30.85 12.09 14.93
C GLY A 509 31.79 10.87 14.91
N ILE A 510 31.27 9.65 14.69
CA ILE A 510 32.05 8.41 14.66
C ILE A 510 32.46 8.12 13.22
N GLN A 511 33.76 7.90 12.98
CA GLN A 511 34.28 7.62 11.64
C GLN A 511 33.63 6.36 11.05
N ALA A 512 33.12 6.50 9.82
CA ALA A 512 32.44 5.41 9.14
C ALA A 512 33.41 4.24 8.83
N PRO A 513 33.02 2.99 9.10
CA PRO A 513 33.81 1.83 8.69
C PRO A 513 33.85 1.72 7.16
N THR A 514 35.01 1.40 6.59
CA THR A 514 35.21 1.28 5.13
C THR A 514 34.76 -0.11 4.65
N VAL A 515 33.46 -0.37 4.70
CA VAL A 515 32.87 -1.64 4.26
C VAL A 515 32.25 -1.47 2.87
N ALA A 516 32.40 -2.49 2.01
CA ALA A 516 31.72 -2.52 0.72
C ALA A 516 30.20 -2.59 0.93
N THR A 517 29.47 -1.65 0.34
CA THR A 517 28.00 -1.54 0.48
C THR A 517 27.28 -2.33 -0.61
N LYS A 518 26.15 -2.94 -0.27
CA LYS A 518 25.27 -3.59 -1.24
C LYS A 518 24.01 -2.77 -1.56
N GLN A 519 23.85 -1.58 -0.97
CA GLN A 519 22.65 -0.75 -1.07
C GLN A 519 21.38 -1.50 -0.61
N ASP A 520 21.52 -2.38 0.37
CA ASP A 520 20.42 -3.20 0.85
C ASP A 520 19.49 -2.41 1.78
N VAL A 521 18.25 -2.17 1.32
CA VAL A 521 17.20 -1.48 2.08
C VAL A 521 16.87 -2.20 3.39
N LYS A 522 17.08 -3.52 3.50
CA LYS A 522 16.80 -4.27 4.75
C LYS A 522 17.69 -3.88 5.91
N LYS A 523 18.84 -3.23 5.67
CA LYS A 523 19.66 -2.67 6.75
C LYS A 523 19.08 -1.37 7.33
N GLY A 524 17.97 -0.89 6.77
CA GLY A 524 17.25 0.28 7.22
C GLY A 524 17.77 1.60 6.66
N PHE A 525 17.26 2.69 7.22
CA PHE A 525 17.68 4.04 6.89
C PHE A 525 18.60 4.61 7.99
N VAL A 526 19.20 5.77 7.73
CA VAL A 526 19.81 6.59 8.78
C VAL A 526 18.70 7.37 9.47
N TYR A 527 18.44 7.04 10.74
CA TYR A 527 17.37 7.64 11.55
C TYR A 527 17.90 8.69 12.51
N GLN A 528 17.04 9.65 12.86
CA GLN A 528 17.28 10.54 13.99
C GLN A 528 17.31 9.74 15.30
N GLN A 529 18.22 10.13 16.20
CA GLN A 529 18.35 9.56 17.54
C GLN A 529 18.16 10.65 18.58
N VAL A 530 17.47 10.32 19.67
CA VAL A 530 17.27 11.23 20.80
C VAL A 530 17.85 10.62 22.07
N PRO A 531 18.50 11.42 22.93
CA PRO A 531 18.98 10.93 24.20
C PRO A 531 17.80 10.51 25.09
N HIS A 532 18.02 9.49 25.90
CA HIS A 532 17.08 9.00 26.91
C HIS A 532 17.80 8.93 28.26
N ILE A 533 18.09 10.11 28.81
CA ILE A 533 18.75 10.24 30.11
C ILE A 533 17.73 9.96 31.22
N THR A 534 17.94 8.85 31.92
CA THR A 534 17.10 8.42 33.04
C THR A 534 17.78 8.66 34.38
N LEU A 535 16.99 8.73 35.47
CA LEU A 535 17.53 8.75 36.83
C LEU A 535 18.52 7.60 37.07
N LYS A 536 18.22 6.41 36.55
CA LYS A 536 19.07 5.22 36.65
C LYS A 536 20.41 5.42 35.93
N SER A 537 20.42 6.01 34.74
CA SER A 537 21.66 6.27 33.98
C SER A 537 22.61 7.19 34.74
N ILE A 538 22.10 8.25 35.37
CA ILE A 538 22.90 9.20 36.16
C ILE A 538 23.38 8.54 37.46
N ALA A 539 22.48 7.82 38.15
CA ALA A 539 22.81 7.16 39.42
C ALA A 539 23.91 6.08 39.31
N ASN A 540 24.11 5.50 38.12
CA ASN A 540 25.11 4.48 37.88
C ASN A 540 26.41 5.02 37.25
N SER A 541 26.50 6.32 36.97
CA SER A 541 27.68 6.92 36.33
C SER A 541 28.79 7.21 37.35
N GLU A 542 29.84 6.39 37.34
CA GLU A 542 31.02 6.57 38.22
C GLU A 542 31.88 7.77 37.81
N GLU A 543 31.85 8.20 36.54
CA GLU A 543 32.56 9.39 36.07
C GLU A 543 32.14 10.66 36.84
N ILE A 544 30.89 10.73 37.31
CA ILE A 544 30.40 11.84 38.13
C ILE A 544 31.22 11.95 39.43
N ASP A 545 31.58 10.83 40.05
CA ASP A 545 32.38 10.83 41.27
C ASP A 545 33.81 11.32 40.99
N ILE A 546 34.39 10.93 39.87
CA ILE A 546 35.74 11.35 39.42
C ILE A 546 35.77 12.85 39.12
N ILE A 547 34.79 13.35 38.35
CA ILE A 547 34.68 14.77 38.02
C ILE A 547 34.47 15.57 39.31
N HIS A 548 33.61 15.12 40.21
CA HIS A 548 33.41 15.79 41.48
C HIS A 548 34.70 15.83 42.32
N ALA A 549 35.44 14.72 42.41
CA ALA A 549 36.71 14.66 43.14
C ALA A 549 37.80 15.58 42.53
N LYS A 550 37.78 15.79 41.21
CA LYS A 550 38.69 16.71 40.49
C LYS A 550 38.44 18.18 40.85
N TRP A 551 37.17 18.60 40.93
CA TRP A 551 36.80 20.01 41.09
C TRP A 551 36.55 20.43 42.54
N GLN A 552 36.11 19.50 43.42
CA GLN A 552 35.71 19.83 44.79
C GLN A 552 36.80 20.51 45.61
N PRO A 553 38.08 20.10 45.58
CA PRO A 553 39.13 20.74 46.38
C PRO A 553 39.32 22.23 46.04
N ARG A 554 39.22 22.59 44.75
CA ARG A 554 39.35 23.98 44.29
C ARG A 554 38.17 24.84 44.71
N LEU A 555 36.98 24.23 44.68
CA LEU A 555 35.78 24.87 45.22
C LEU A 555 35.96 25.07 46.72
N ASP A 556 36.23 24.03 47.51
CA ASP A 556 36.38 24.16 48.97
C ASP A 556 37.38 25.25 49.41
N GLU A 557 38.50 25.40 48.69
CA GLU A 557 39.45 26.50 48.92
C GLU A 557 38.82 27.89 48.68
N LEU A 558 38.10 28.07 47.57
CA LEU A 558 37.38 29.31 47.28
C LEU A 558 36.24 29.57 48.26
N ARG A 559 35.54 28.52 48.72
CA ARG A 559 34.51 28.65 49.77
C ARG A 559 35.11 29.17 51.06
N ALA A 560 36.26 28.65 51.49
CA ALA A 560 36.94 29.15 52.69
C ALA A 560 37.33 30.64 52.55
N ARG A 561 37.77 31.07 51.36
CA ARG A 561 38.06 32.48 51.07
C ARG A 561 36.80 33.35 51.07
N ILE A 562 35.70 32.86 50.50
CA ILE A 562 34.38 33.52 50.51
C ILE A 562 33.87 33.67 51.95
N ASN A 563 33.92 32.60 52.75
CA ASN A 563 33.47 32.62 54.15
C ASN A 563 34.27 33.60 54.99
N LYS A 564 35.61 33.62 54.80
CA LYS A 564 36.49 34.60 55.44
C LYS A 564 36.16 36.04 55.04
N ALA A 565 35.88 36.29 53.76
CA ALA A 565 35.55 37.62 53.25
C ALA A 565 34.14 38.09 53.67
N ALA A 566 33.19 37.16 53.83
CA ALA A 566 31.82 37.45 54.22
C ALA A 566 31.57 37.46 55.74
N GLY A 567 32.52 36.95 56.53
CA GLY A 567 32.37 36.80 57.98
C GLY A 567 31.26 35.83 58.38
N LYS A 568 30.94 34.87 57.50
CA LYS A 568 29.86 33.88 57.66
C LYS A 568 30.34 32.54 57.11
N ASP A 569 29.87 31.46 57.72
CA ASP A 569 30.16 30.10 57.26
C ASP A 569 29.05 29.62 56.33
N PHE A 570 29.15 29.95 55.04
CA PHE A 570 28.21 29.45 54.04
C PHE A 570 28.53 28.02 53.64
N GLU A 571 27.49 27.20 53.55
CA GLU A 571 27.55 25.91 52.86
C GLU A 571 27.49 26.08 51.34
N GLU A 572 27.91 25.05 50.59
CA GLU A 572 28.01 25.11 49.12
C GLU A 572 26.67 25.52 48.45
N TRP A 573 25.53 25.09 48.99
CA TRP A 573 24.20 25.42 48.45
C TRP A 573 23.68 26.81 48.86
N GLU A 574 24.37 27.51 49.77
CA GLU A 574 23.92 28.79 50.34
C GLU A 574 24.55 30.01 49.65
N ILE A 575 25.71 29.82 49.01
CA ILE A 575 26.50 30.88 48.35
C ILE A 575 25.64 31.65 47.33
N SER A 576 25.62 32.98 47.44
CA SER A 576 24.84 33.87 46.56
C SER A 576 25.49 34.02 45.17
N ARG A 577 24.68 34.37 44.16
CA ARG A 577 25.19 34.63 42.79
C ARG A 577 25.93 35.95 42.67
N GLU A 578 25.48 36.95 43.41
CA GLU A 578 25.99 38.32 43.35
C GLU A 578 26.15 38.86 44.77
N SER A 579 26.97 39.90 44.90
CA SER A 579 27.14 40.69 46.12
C SER A 579 27.50 42.12 45.74
N GLU A 580 27.01 43.08 46.52
CA GLU A 580 27.35 44.50 46.39
C GLU A 580 28.76 44.80 46.96
N SER A 581 29.39 43.85 47.66
CA SER A 581 30.74 44.00 48.18
C SER A 581 31.78 43.90 47.08
N LYS A 582 32.62 44.94 46.94
CA LYS A 582 33.72 45.00 45.97
C LYS A 582 34.79 43.91 46.20
N GLU A 583 34.93 43.40 47.42
CA GLU A 583 35.86 42.32 47.76
C GLU A 583 35.26 40.92 47.50
N LEU A 584 33.95 40.77 47.70
CA LEU A 584 33.26 39.48 47.56
C LEU A 584 32.83 39.18 46.11
N ALA A 585 32.45 40.20 45.35
CA ALA A 585 32.01 40.08 43.96
C ALA A 585 32.97 39.28 43.05
N PRO A 586 34.31 39.53 43.03
CA PRO A 586 35.21 38.75 42.19
C PRO A 586 35.31 37.28 42.62
N LEU A 587 35.31 37.00 43.93
CA LEU A 587 35.36 35.63 44.46
C LEU A 587 34.09 34.84 44.13
N LEU A 588 32.92 35.47 44.22
CA LEU A 588 31.65 34.85 43.83
C LEU A 588 31.61 34.56 42.32
N LYS A 589 32.10 35.48 41.50
CA LYS A 589 32.17 35.27 40.04
C LYS A 589 33.04 34.06 39.70
N GLU A 590 34.24 33.97 40.30
CA GLU A 590 35.16 32.84 40.13
C GLU A 590 34.56 31.52 40.61
N TRP A 591 33.92 31.52 41.79
CA TRP A 591 33.20 30.37 42.33
C TRP A 591 32.13 29.83 41.36
N TRP A 592 31.26 30.72 40.85
CA TRP A 592 30.18 30.32 39.95
C TRP A 592 30.68 29.91 38.57
N GLU A 593 31.78 30.50 38.09
CA GLU A 593 32.42 30.07 36.85
C GLU A 593 32.95 28.64 36.97
N LEU A 594 33.69 28.32 38.05
CA LEU A 594 34.19 26.97 38.30
C LEU A 594 33.05 25.96 38.54
N ARG A 595 32.01 26.36 39.28
CA ARG A 595 30.85 25.49 39.53
C ARG A 595 30.08 25.18 38.24
N ARG A 596 29.96 26.15 37.32
CA ARG A 596 29.40 25.94 35.97
C ARG A 596 30.30 25.06 35.11
N GLN A 597 31.62 25.19 35.19
CA GLN A 597 32.55 24.30 34.49
C GLN A 597 32.43 22.85 34.97
N ARG A 598 32.37 22.63 36.30
CA ARG A 598 32.10 21.31 36.89
C ARG A 598 30.76 20.74 36.41
N GLN A 599 29.69 21.54 36.46
CA GLN A 599 28.37 21.12 35.99
C GLN A 599 28.39 20.77 34.50
N LYS A 600 29.05 21.57 33.67
CA LYS A 600 29.21 21.30 32.24
C LYS A 600 29.94 19.98 31.98
N GLU A 601 31.05 19.72 32.69
CA GLU A 601 31.78 18.45 32.53
C GLU A 601 30.94 17.25 32.98
N ILE A 602 30.10 17.40 34.02
CA ILE A 602 29.13 16.37 34.43
C ILE A 602 28.04 16.17 33.37
N ASP A 603 27.44 17.25 32.85
CA ASP A 603 26.39 17.18 31.84
C ASP A 603 26.93 16.56 30.53
N ASP A 604 28.15 16.93 30.12
CA ASP A 604 28.86 16.34 28.97
C ASP A 604 29.16 14.85 29.21
N SER A 605 29.49 14.46 30.45
CA SER A 605 29.66 13.05 30.85
C SER A 605 28.34 12.27 30.76
N ILE A 606 27.25 12.84 31.26
CA ILE A 606 25.92 12.23 31.21
C ILE A 606 25.48 12.06 29.76
N ALA A 607 25.68 13.09 28.92
CA ALA A 607 25.33 13.05 27.51
C ALA A 607 26.12 11.98 26.73
N ARG A 608 27.42 11.82 27.01
CA ARG A 608 28.28 10.80 26.37
C ARG A 608 27.84 9.36 26.66
N HIS A 609 27.28 9.10 27.85
CA HIS A 609 26.87 7.78 28.30
C HIS A 609 25.36 7.57 28.28
N ALA A 610 24.61 8.52 27.71
CA ALA A 610 23.17 8.42 27.62
C ALA A 610 22.78 7.31 26.63
N ASP A 611 21.83 6.47 27.03
CA ASP A 611 21.13 5.63 26.08
C ASP A 611 20.41 6.51 25.04
N THR A 612 20.25 6.01 23.83
CA THR A 612 19.57 6.73 22.75
C THR A 612 18.37 5.94 22.24
N GLU A 613 17.26 6.63 22.02
CA GLU A 613 16.09 6.08 21.33
C GLU A 613 16.16 6.43 19.85
N THR A 614 15.82 5.47 18.99
CA THR A 614 15.79 5.67 17.54
C THR A 614 14.38 6.06 17.10
N LEU A 615 14.26 7.15 16.34
CA LEU A 615 13.00 7.62 15.79
C LEU A 615 12.76 7.00 14.41
N TYR A 616 12.12 5.84 14.37
CA TYR A 616 11.91 5.06 13.13
C TYR A 616 11.04 5.76 12.08
N ASP A 617 10.26 6.77 12.49
CA ASP A 617 9.45 7.63 11.63
C ASP A 617 10.15 8.92 11.19
N LYS A 618 11.42 9.12 11.59
CA LYS A 618 12.26 10.27 11.21
C LYS A 618 13.61 9.87 10.60
N PRO A 619 13.60 9.23 9.42
CA PRO A 619 14.80 9.06 8.62
C PRO A 619 15.31 10.41 8.10
N TYR A 620 16.62 10.53 7.90
CA TYR A 620 17.20 11.69 7.22
C TYR A 620 16.91 11.63 5.71
N GLU A 621 16.40 12.73 5.16
CA GLU A 621 16.09 12.89 3.75
C GLU A 621 17.29 13.50 2.98
N ASP A 622 17.57 12.95 1.80
CA ASP A 622 18.42 13.59 0.80
C ASP A 622 17.55 14.45 -0.13
N ARG A 623 17.75 15.77 -0.07
CA ARG A 623 16.98 16.73 -0.86
C ARG A 623 17.47 16.88 -2.29
N ASN A 624 18.62 16.29 -2.62
CA ASN A 624 19.20 16.35 -3.98
C ASN A 624 18.69 15.22 -4.88
N LYS A 625 18.01 14.23 -4.30
CA LYS A 625 17.44 13.09 -5.02
C LYS A 625 15.92 13.08 -4.92
N VAL A 626 15.26 12.66 -5.98
CA VAL A 626 13.82 12.46 -6.01
C VAL A 626 13.56 10.99 -6.23
N ARG A 627 12.67 10.42 -5.42
CA ARG A 627 12.31 9.02 -5.54
C ARG A 627 10.94 8.84 -6.20
N VAL A 628 10.86 7.89 -7.11
CA VAL A 628 9.61 7.38 -7.68
C VAL A 628 9.37 5.94 -7.20
N THR A 629 8.17 5.42 -7.45
CA THR A 629 7.82 4.02 -7.17
C THR A 629 8.77 3.05 -7.90
N GLY A 630 9.20 2.00 -7.20
CA GLY A 630 9.95 0.89 -7.78
C GLY A 630 9.13 0.06 -8.79
N PRO A 631 9.73 -1.00 -9.36
CA PRO A 631 9.05 -1.86 -10.33
C PRO A 631 7.88 -2.62 -9.68
N PHE A 632 6.74 -2.64 -10.37
CA PHE A 632 5.57 -3.39 -9.93
C PHE A 632 4.79 -4.02 -11.09
N THR A 633 3.99 -5.03 -10.78
CA THR A 633 3.14 -5.78 -11.72
C THR A 633 1.66 -5.57 -11.43
N VAL A 634 0.86 -5.58 -12.50
CA VAL A 634 -0.60 -5.73 -12.41
C VAL A 634 -0.93 -7.16 -12.82
N GLU A 635 -1.70 -7.85 -11.99
CA GLU A 635 -1.95 -9.30 -12.10
C GLU A 635 -3.45 -9.61 -11.95
N SER A 636 -3.89 -10.79 -12.39
CA SER A 636 -5.31 -11.18 -12.36
C SER A 636 -5.50 -12.69 -12.19
N LEU A 637 -6.69 -13.10 -11.70
CA LEU A 637 -7.13 -14.50 -11.61
C LEU A 637 -7.77 -15.05 -12.91
N SER A 638 -7.96 -14.25 -13.96
CA SER A 638 -8.71 -14.65 -15.16
C SER A 638 -7.95 -15.64 -16.08
N PRO A 639 -8.64 -16.56 -16.79
CA PRO A 639 -8.77 -17.93 -16.27
C PRO A 639 -8.61 -19.06 -17.31
N HIS A 640 -8.26 -20.26 -16.86
CA HIS A 640 -8.65 -21.52 -17.48
C HIS A 640 -9.73 -22.19 -16.62
N ARG A 641 -10.79 -22.68 -17.26
CA ARG A 641 -11.33 -24.02 -17.02
C ARG A 641 -11.31 -24.71 -18.38
N VAL A 642 -10.37 -25.63 -18.58
CA VAL A 642 -10.34 -26.50 -19.77
C VAL A 642 -11.41 -27.56 -19.58
N LEU A 643 -12.34 -27.67 -20.53
CA LEU A 643 -13.05 -28.92 -20.76
C LEU A 643 -12.09 -29.81 -21.56
N PRO A 644 -11.78 -31.04 -21.13
CA PRO A 644 -10.96 -31.95 -21.91
C PRO A 644 -11.64 -32.20 -23.26
N ALA A 645 -10.94 -31.86 -24.36
CA ALA A 645 -11.30 -32.32 -25.69
C ALA A 645 -10.60 -33.67 -25.92
N ASP A 646 -11.38 -34.74 -25.77
CA ASP A 646 -11.25 -36.08 -26.37
C ASP A 646 -9.85 -36.69 -26.53
N GLU A 647 -9.48 -37.57 -25.60
CA GLU A 647 -8.92 -38.89 -25.93
C GLU A 647 -9.56 -39.93 -25.00
N ASP A 648 -10.45 -40.75 -25.58
CA ASP A 648 -11.02 -42.03 -25.10
C ASP A 648 -10.65 -42.48 -23.67
N ASN A 649 -11.25 -41.86 -22.64
CA ASN A 649 -11.38 -42.48 -21.32
C ASN A 649 -12.75 -42.14 -20.73
N ASP A 650 -13.55 -43.18 -20.51
CA ASP A 650 -14.83 -43.17 -19.79
C ASP A 650 -14.61 -42.81 -18.30
N ASP A 651 -14.20 -41.58 -18.00
CA ASP A 651 -14.25 -41.05 -16.64
C ASP A 651 -15.52 -40.22 -16.44
N VAL A 652 -16.31 -40.68 -15.48
CA VAL A 652 -17.67 -40.26 -15.14
C VAL A 652 -17.74 -38.76 -14.85
N VAL A 653 -18.22 -37.96 -15.81
CA VAL A 653 -18.75 -36.62 -15.53
C VAL A 653 -19.99 -36.80 -14.66
N SER A 654 -20.00 -36.24 -13.45
CA SER A 654 -21.15 -36.37 -12.55
C SER A 654 -22.41 -35.74 -13.18
N GLU A 655 -23.56 -36.41 -13.09
CA GLU A 655 -24.87 -35.91 -13.61
C GLU A 655 -25.24 -34.52 -13.05
N GLU A 656 -24.66 -34.12 -11.92
CA GLU A 656 -24.84 -32.79 -11.32
C GLU A 656 -24.12 -31.65 -12.06
N GLU A 657 -23.00 -31.91 -12.74
CA GLU A 657 -22.26 -30.89 -13.48
C GLU A 657 -22.85 -30.61 -14.86
N ALA A 658 -23.26 -31.66 -15.58
CA ALA A 658 -23.96 -31.52 -16.87
C ALA A 658 -25.28 -30.75 -16.73
N ASN A 659 -26.03 -30.98 -15.64
CA ASN A 659 -27.26 -30.25 -15.34
C ASN A 659 -27.03 -28.76 -15.06
N LYS A 660 -25.90 -28.38 -14.44
CA LYS A 660 -25.58 -26.96 -14.15
C LYS A 660 -25.26 -26.17 -15.42
N GLU A 661 -24.57 -26.78 -16.37
CA GLU A 661 -24.22 -26.15 -17.64
C GLU A 661 -25.45 -25.94 -18.54
N GLN A 662 -26.34 -26.94 -18.62
CA GLN A 662 -27.61 -26.81 -19.31
C GLN A 662 -28.51 -25.74 -18.69
N HIS A 663 -28.51 -25.63 -17.35
CA HIS A 663 -29.23 -24.56 -16.64
C HIS A 663 -28.61 -23.17 -16.90
N PHE A 664 -27.28 -23.07 -17.02
CA PHE A 664 -26.62 -21.82 -17.37
C PHE A 664 -26.98 -21.38 -18.79
N ILE A 665 -26.82 -22.25 -19.80
CA ILE A 665 -27.10 -21.95 -21.21
C ILE A 665 -28.57 -21.53 -21.39
N SER A 666 -29.51 -22.27 -20.80
CA SER A 666 -30.95 -21.94 -20.89
C SER A 666 -31.27 -20.59 -20.25
N SER A 667 -30.67 -20.26 -19.10
CA SER A 667 -30.84 -18.94 -18.46
C SER A 667 -30.26 -17.80 -19.30
N ILE A 668 -29.10 -17.99 -19.93
CA ILE A 668 -28.51 -17.01 -20.85
C ILE A 668 -29.43 -16.77 -22.05
N LEU A 669 -29.95 -17.84 -22.68
CA LEU A 669 -30.83 -17.72 -23.84
C LEU A 669 -32.17 -17.03 -23.50
N GLU A 670 -32.77 -17.34 -22.35
CA GLU A 670 -34.00 -16.69 -21.92
C GLU A 670 -33.80 -15.19 -21.69
N ASN A 671 -32.67 -14.81 -21.09
CA ASN A 671 -32.32 -13.41 -20.89
C ASN A 671 -31.92 -12.72 -22.19
N LEU A 672 -31.22 -13.40 -23.10
CA LEU A 672 -30.87 -12.88 -24.42
C LEU A 672 -32.14 -12.58 -25.24
N ARG A 673 -33.15 -13.45 -25.14
CA ARG A 673 -34.47 -13.24 -25.75
C ARG A 673 -35.19 -12.01 -25.19
N LYS A 674 -35.16 -11.80 -23.86
CA LYS A 674 -35.80 -10.65 -23.20
C LYS A 674 -35.04 -9.34 -23.43
N ALA A 675 -33.71 -9.39 -23.35
CA ALA A 675 -32.84 -8.24 -23.29
C ALA A 675 -32.33 -7.80 -24.65
N GLY A 676 -32.19 -8.70 -25.63
CA GLY A 676 -31.55 -8.41 -26.92
C GLY A 676 -30.07 -8.03 -26.78
N VAL A 677 -29.41 -7.76 -27.91
CA VAL A 677 -28.00 -7.30 -27.96
C VAL A 677 -27.98 -5.81 -28.27
N GLN A 678 -27.19 -5.03 -27.55
CA GLN A 678 -27.14 -3.57 -27.70
C GLN A 678 -25.70 -3.03 -27.63
N ASN A 679 -25.50 -1.77 -28.00
CA ASN A 679 -24.25 -1.06 -27.77
C ASN A 679 -24.45 0.13 -26.81
N THR A 680 -23.49 1.06 -26.75
CA THR A 680 -23.53 2.24 -25.87
C THR A 680 -24.57 3.29 -26.27
N LYS A 681 -25.23 3.16 -27.43
CA LYS A 681 -26.29 4.08 -27.90
C LYS A 681 -27.68 3.49 -27.69
N LYS A 682 -28.57 4.28 -27.08
CA LYS A 682 -29.92 3.88 -26.61
C LYS A 682 -30.87 3.30 -27.67
N ASN A 683 -30.60 3.51 -28.96
CA ASN A 683 -31.49 3.13 -30.07
C ASN A 683 -30.90 2.02 -30.98
N GLU A 684 -29.69 1.52 -30.69
CA GLU A 684 -28.99 0.53 -31.51
C GLU A 684 -29.01 -0.83 -30.79
N LYS A 685 -30.08 -1.62 -31.07
CA LYS A 685 -30.38 -2.88 -30.38
C LYS A 685 -30.95 -3.94 -31.32
N ILE A 686 -30.34 -5.13 -31.36
CA ILE A 686 -30.94 -6.34 -31.92
C ILE A 686 -32.01 -6.83 -30.96
N LYS A 687 -33.26 -6.89 -31.42
CA LYS A 687 -34.37 -7.53 -30.73
C LYS A 687 -34.75 -8.78 -31.50
N PHE A 688 -34.70 -9.94 -30.85
CA PHE A 688 -35.10 -11.19 -31.47
C PHE A 688 -36.62 -11.30 -31.53
N ASP A 689 -37.14 -11.61 -32.72
CA ASP A 689 -38.55 -11.95 -32.95
C ASP A 689 -38.81 -13.40 -32.49
N ALA A 690 -37.84 -14.29 -32.72
CA ALA A 690 -37.79 -15.64 -32.16
C ALA A 690 -36.34 -16.01 -31.80
N LEU A 691 -36.16 -16.81 -30.75
CA LEU A 691 -34.86 -17.36 -30.34
C LEU A 691 -35.10 -18.78 -29.83
N ASP A 692 -34.70 -19.77 -30.62
CA ASP A 692 -34.94 -21.19 -30.39
C ASP A 692 -33.62 -21.94 -30.18
N VAL A 693 -33.64 -23.00 -29.38
CA VAL A 693 -32.44 -23.82 -29.11
C VAL A 693 -32.05 -24.57 -30.38
N TYR A 694 -30.76 -24.53 -30.70
CA TYR A 694 -30.19 -25.21 -31.86
C TYR A 694 -29.34 -26.39 -31.39
N ALA A 695 -29.55 -27.58 -31.95
CA ALA A 695 -28.82 -28.79 -31.57
C ALA A 695 -27.45 -28.86 -32.28
N GLY A 696 -26.66 -27.80 -32.13
CA GLY A 696 -25.30 -27.70 -32.66
C GLY A 696 -24.24 -28.19 -31.66
N LYS A 697 -23.04 -28.50 -32.16
CA LYS A 697 -21.89 -28.86 -31.31
C LYS A 697 -21.30 -27.60 -30.66
N TRP A 698 -21.24 -26.50 -31.41
CA TRP A 698 -20.69 -25.20 -31.00
C TRP A 698 -21.72 -24.06 -31.04
N ILE A 699 -22.86 -24.27 -31.70
CA ILE A 699 -23.98 -23.32 -31.74
C ILE A 699 -25.12 -23.81 -30.84
N GLN A 700 -25.52 -23.00 -29.88
CA GLN A 700 -26.54 -23.36 -28.88
C GLN A 700 -27.93 -22.79 -29.19
N ALA A 701 -28.05 -21.76 -30.03
CA ALA A 701 -29.34 -21.21 -30.43
C ALA A 701 -29.34 -20.56 -31.81
N GLU A 702 -30.54 -20.48 -32.38
CA GLU A 702 -30.88 -19.77 -33.60
C GLU A 702 -31.87 -18.64 -33.27
N GLY A 703 -31.56 -17.42 -33.69
CA GLY A 703 -32.40 -16.24 -33.53
C GLY A 703 -32.86 -15.65 -34.86
N LEU A 704 -34.15 -15.34 -34.98
CA LEU A 704 -34.71 -14.52 -36.05
C LEU A 704 -34.84 -13.08 -35.56
N TYR A 705 -34.33 -12.12 -36.32
CA TYR A 705 -34.50 -10.70 -36.01
C TYR A 705 -34.75 -9.89 -37.28
N THR A 706 -35.53 -8.82 -37.14
CA THR A 706 -35.77 -7.85 -38.21
C THR A 706 -34.74 -6.72 -38.13
N ASP A 707 -33.99 -6.50 -39.20
CA ASP A 707 -33.01 -5.40 -39.27
C ASP A 707 -33.67 -4.02 -39.45
N SER A 708 -32.87 -2.94 -39.40
CA SER A 708 -33.37 -1.56 -39.55
C SER A 708 -33.98 -1.26 -40.92
N GLU A 709 -33.76 -2.11 -41.92
CA GLU A 709 -34.33 -2.01 -43.28
C GLU A 709 -35.61 -2.84 -43.42
N GLY A 710 -36.08 -3.49 -42.35
CA GLY A 710 -37.29 -4.30 -42.34
C GLY A 710 -37.10 -5.72 -42.91
N LYS A 711 -35.85 -6.18 -43.08
CA LYS A 711 -35.54 -7.51 -43.62
C LYS A 711 -35.31 -8.51 -42.47
N ALA A 712 -35.92 -9.69 -42.58
CA ALA A 712 -35.71 -10.77 -41.63
C ALA A 712 -34.32 -11.41 -41.86
N ARG A 713 -33.52 -11.50 -40.78
CA ARG A 713 -32.19 -12.12 -40.76
C ARG A 713 -32.10 -13.23 -39.72
N ARG A 714 -31.19 -14.17 -39.93
CA ARG A 714 -30.92 -15.30 -39.04
C ARG A 714 -29.58 -15.13 -38.33
N ALA A 715 -29.60 -15.18 -37.01
CA ALA A 715 -28.42 -15.15 -36.14
C ALA A 715 -28.17 -16.52 -35.51
N ALA A 716 -26.98 -17.06 -35.67
CA ALA A 716 -26.49 -18.14 -34.83
C ALA A 716 -25.97 -17.56 -33.51
N VAL A 717 -26.18 -18.24 -32.39
CA VAL A 717 -25.66 -17.83 -31.07
C VAL A 717 -24.76 -18.93 -30.53
N THR A 718 -23.53 -18.55 -30.22
CA THR A 718 -22.61 -19.37 -29.43
C THR A 718 -22.40 -18.76 -28.06
N ILE A 719 -22.45 -19.56 -27.00
CA ILE A 719 -22.27 -19.12 -25.61
C ILE A 719 -20.92 -19.63 -25.13
N GLY A 720 -20.02 -18.69 -24.86
CA GLY A 720 -18.73 -18.94 -24.25
C GLY A 720 -18.86 -19.39 -22.79
N PRO A 721 -17.73 -19.82 -22.20
CA PRO A 721 -17.72 -20.40 -20.86
C PRO A 721 -18.25 -19.43 -19.80
N GLN A 722 -19.00 -19.97 -18.83
CA GLN A 722 -19.52 -19.21 -17.68
C GLN A 722 -18.41 -18.50 -16.87
N PHE A 723 -17.22 -19.10 -16.83
CA PHE A 723 -16.02 -18.59 -16.17
C PHE A 723 -14.82 -18.75 -17.12
N GLY A 724 -14.59 -17.78 -18.02
CA GLY A 724 -13.57 -17.90 -19.06
C GLY A 724 -13.55 -16.74 -20.06
N THR A 725 -12.49 -16.70 -20.86
CA THR A 725 -12.41 -15.88 -22.08
C THR A 725 -12.78 -16.73 -23.30
N VAL A 726 -13.53 -16.17 -24.23
CA VAL A 726 -13.73 -16.76 -25.56
C VAL A 726 -12.40 -16.68 -26.32
N GLY A 727 -11.86 -17.83 -26.74
CA GLY A 727 -10.64 -17.93 -27.55
C GLY A 727 -10.92 -18.01 -29.05
N PRO A 728 -9.89 -17.80 -29.91
CA PRO A 728 -10.03 -17.84 -31.37
C PRO A 728 -10.45 -19.22 -31.89
N GLU A 729 -10.13 -20.29 -31.17
CA GLU A 729 -10.53 -21.65 -31.53
C GLU A 729 -12.03 -21.87 -31.43
N LEU A 730 -12.66 -21.51 -30.30
CA LEU A 730 -14.11 -21.58 -30.12
C LEU A 730 -14.83 -20.78 -31.20
N VAL A 731 -14.35 -19.57 -31.50
CA VAL A 731 -14.92 -18.74 -32.56
C VAL A 731 -14.81 -19.40 -33.92
N ARG A 732 -13.64 -19.96 -34.27
CA ARG A 732 -13.40 -20.63 -35.55
C ARG A 732 -14.30 -21.83 -35.74
N GLU A 733 -14.39 -22.70 -34.74
CA GLU A 733 -15.23 -23.90 -34.80
C GLU A 733 -16.72 -23.54 -34.88
N ALA A 734 -17.16 -22.55 -34.10
CA ALA A 734 -18.53 -22.03 -34.18
C ALA A 734 -18.84 -21.40 -35.56
N VAL A 735 -17.86 -20.73 -36.18
CA VAL A 735 -18.00 -20.20 -37.56
C VAL A 735 -18.11 -21.32 -38.58
N ILE A 736 -17.25 -22.35 -38.50
CA ILE A 736 -17.30 -23.50 -39.42
C ILE A 736 -18.67 -24.17 -39.35
N GLU A 737 -19.19 -24.36 -38.14
CA GLU A 737 -20.53 -24.90 -37.92
C GLU A 737 -21.63 -23.98 -38.45
N ALA A 738 -21.52 -22.66 -38.25
CA ALA A 738 -22.50 -21.69 -38.73
C ALA A 738 -22.55 -21.64 -40.27
N VAL A 739 -21.40 -21.81 -40.94
CA VAL A 739 -21.31 -21.86 -42.41
C VAL A 739 -21.83 -23.19 -42.95
N ALA A 740 -21.62 -24.30 -42.24
CA ALA A 740 -22.15 -25.62 -42.61
C ALA A 740 -23.67 -25.73 -42.37
N GLY A 741 -24.20 -24.97 -41.40
CA GLY A 741 -25.63 -24.83 -41.13
C GLY A 741 -26.39 -24.12 -42.26
N ILE A 742 -27.69 -24.37 -42.36
CA ILE A 742 -28.53 -23.77 -43.40
C ILE A 742 -28.73 -22.28 -43.08
N GLY A 743 -27.98 -21.39 -43.74
CA GLY A 743 -28.36 -20.00 -44.02
C GLY A 743 -28.41 -19.01 -42.84
N PHE A 744 -27.36 -18.94 -42.00
CA PHE A 744 -27.17 -17.85 -41.03
C PHE A 744 -26.51 -16.62 -41.69
N ASP A 745 -26.93 -15.42 -41.29
CA ASP A 745 -26.35 -14.15 -41.75
C ASP A 745 -25.32 -13.58 -40.75
N VAL A 746 -25.50 -13.89 -39.46
CA VAL A 746 -24.70 -13.36 -38.35
C VAL A 746 -24.40 -14.47 -37.33
N LEU A 747 -23.20 -14.46 -36.74
CA LEU A 747 -22.85 -15.28 -35.59
C LEU A 747 -22.60 -14.38 -34.37
N LEU A 748 -23.42 -14.50 -33.33
CA LEU A 748 -23.26 -13.82 -32.06
C LEU A 748 -22.45 -14.72 -31.12
N VAL A 749 -21.26 -14.25 -30.75
CA VAL A 749 -20.38 -14.94 -29.81
C VAL A 749 -20.54 -14.30 -28.45
N CYS A 750 -21.34 -14.90 -27.58
CA CYS A 750 -21.65 -14.38 -26.25
C CYS A 750 -20.60 -14.81 -25.23
N GLY A 751 -19.84 -13.89 -24.63
CA GLY A 751 -18.78 -14.21 -23.68
C GLY A 751 -18.68 -13.18 -22.54
N PHE A 752 -18.22 -13.60 -21.35
CA PHE A 752 -17.94 -12.66 -20.27
C PHE A 752 -16.60 -11.93 -20.45
N ALA A 753 -15.67 -12.56 -21.18
CA ALA A 753 -14.39 -11.99 -21.60
C ALA A 753 -13.96 -12.59 -22.95
N PHE A 754 -13.03 -11.97 -23.66
CA PHE A 754 -12.54 -12.39 -24.98
C PHE A 754 -11.02 -12.31 -25.03
N ASP A 755 -10.39 -13.24 -25.75
CA ASP A 755 -8.96 -13.21 -26.03
C ASP A 755 -8.60 -12.06 -27.00
N PRO A 756 -7.45 -11.38 -26.84
CA PRO A 756 -7.00 -10.34 -27.76
C PRO A 756 -6.92 -10.77 -29.23
N HIS A 757 -6.59 -12.03 -29.53
CA HIS A 757 -6.48 -12.54 -30.90
C HIS A 757 -7.82 -12.83 -31.57
N VAL A 758 -8.91 -12.92 -30.79
CA VAL A 758 -10.26 -13.01 -31.38
C VAL A 758 -10.57 -11.78 -32.24
N SER A 759 -9.97 -10.63 -31.92
CA SER A 759 -10.19 -9.37 -32.64
C SER A 759 -9.65 -9.34 -34.07
N GLU A 760 -8.56 -10.05 -34.37
CA GLU A 760 -7.95 -10.05 -35.71
C GLU A 760 -8.75 -10.87 -36.73
N ASP A 761 -9.43 -11.92 -36.26
CA ASP A 761 -10.13 -12.91 -37.09
C ASP A 761 -11.59 -12.51 -37.42
N VAL A 762 -12.15 -11.52 -36.73
CA VAL A 762 -13.59 -11.18 -36.76
C VAL A 762 -13.82 -10.04 -37.76
N LYS A 763 -13.76 -10.32 -39.07
CA LYS A 763 -14.07 -9.30 -40.10
C LYS A 763 -14.85 -9.80 -41.32
N ASN A 764 -15.52 -10.95 -41.20
CA ASN A 764 -16.40 -11.65 -42.17
C ASN A 764 -15.79 -12.98 -42.66
N TYR A 765 -16.44 -14.10 -42.34
CA TYR A 765 -16.12 -15.41 -42.90
C TYR A 765 -17.12 -15.72 -44.01
N GLY A 766 -16.77 -15.34 -45.25
CA GLY A 766 -17.65 -15.49 -46.40
C GLY A 766 -18.89 -14.60 -46.29
N LYS A 767 -20.07 -15.21 -46.07
CA LYS A 767 -21.36 -14.50 -45.95
C LYS A 767 -21.79 -14.22 -44.50
N ILE A 768 -21.06 -14.72 -43.50
CA ILE A 768 -21.43 -14.61 -42.09
C ILE A 768 -20.59 -13.53 -41.40
N THR A 769 -21.26 -12.58 -40.75
CA THR A 769 -20.63 -11.58 -39.89
C THR A 769 -20.59 -12.07 -38.44
N VAL A 770 -19.40 -12.11 -37.84
CA VAL A 770 -19.20 -12.53 -36.45
C VAL A 770 -19.23 -11.30 -35.54
N ILE A 771 -19.97 -11.37 -34.43
CA ILE A 771 -20.14 -10.27 -33.48
C ILE A 771 -19.81 -10.78 -32.07
N PRO A 772 -18.72 -10.29 -31.45
CA PRO A 772 -18.41 -10.59 -30.06
C PRO A 772 -19.36 -9.81 -29.14
N VAL A 773 -20.22 -10.52 -28.42
CA VAL A 773 -21.20 -9.95 -27.49
C VAL A 773 -20.72 -10.19 -26.06
N LYS A 774 -20.34 -9.12 -25.37
CA LYS A 774 -20.01 -9.17 -23.94
C LYS A 774 -21.28 -9.36 -23.12
N MET A 775 -21.39 -10.50 -22.47
CA MET A 775 -22.47 -10.78 -21.53
C MET A 775 -22.25 -9.97 -20.24
N ASN A 776 -23.32 -9.40 -19.71
CA ASN A 776 -23.33 -8.77 -18.40
C ASN A 776 -23.37 -9.89 -17.35
N PRO A 777 -22.43 -9.91 -16.41
CA PRO A 777 -22.38 -10.99 -15.43
C PRO A 777 -23.54 -11.06 -14.44
N ASP A 778 -24.41 -10.05 -14.39
CA ASP A 778 -25.73 -10.15 -13.74
C ASP A 778 -26.54 -11.37 -14.25
N LEU A 779 -26.28 -11.80 -15.49
CA LEU A 779 -26.90 -12.99 -16.11
C LEU A 779 -26.54 -14.31 -15.42
N THR A 780 -25.46 -14.35 -14.64
CA THR A 780 -25.06 -15.56 -13.89
C THR A 780 -25.77 -15.70 -12.53
N MET A 781 -26.58 -14.70 -12.13
CA MET A 781 -27.00 -14.52 -10.73
C MET A 781 -28.53 -14.64 -10.47
N GLY A 782 -29.30 -15.13 -11.45
CA GLY A 782 -30.72 -15.50 -11.28
C GLY A 782 -31.75 -14.35 -11.36
N ASP A 783 -33.03 -14.72 -11.49
CA ASP A 783 -34.16 -13.84 -11.87
C ASP A 783 -34.48 -12.67 -10.92
N GLU A 784 -34.01 -12.68 -9.66
CA GLU A 784 -34.29 -11.60 -8.69
C GLU A 784 -33.46 -10.32 -8.95
N LEU A 785 -32.28 -10.45 -9.58
CA LEU A 785 -31.42 -9.32 -9.99
C LEU A 785 -31.94 -8.61 -11.23
N LEU A 786 -32.37 -9.41 -12.20
CA LEU A 786 -32.88 -8.97 -13.50
C LEU A 786 -34.13 -8.07 -13.39
N LYS A 787 -34.85 -8.12 -12.26
CA LYS A 787 -36.00 -7.24 -11.99
C LYS A 787 -35.63 -5.82 -11.57
N LYS A 788 -34.39 -5.57 -11.12
CA LYS A 788 -33.90 -4.24 -10.68
C LYS A 788 -32.86 -3.63 -11.62
N THR A 789 -32.04 -4.46 -12.28
CA THR A 789 -31.17 -4.02 -13.37
C THR A 789 -32.04 -3.81 -14.62
N GLY A 790 -32.14 -2.58 -15.13
CA GLY A 790 -32.91 -2.34 -16.36
C GLY A 790 -32.42 -3.24 -17.50
N ALA A 791 -33.35 -3.89 -18.22
CA ALA A 791 -33.07 -4.91 -19.24
C ALA A 791 -32.15 -4.45 -20.40
N GLY A 792 -31.90 -3.15 -20.52
CA GLY A 792 -31.07 -2.57 -21.56
C GLY A 792 -29.61 -2.44 -21.17
N ASN A 793 -28.96 -3.47 -20.62
CA ASN A 793 -27.49 -3.53 -20.40
C ASN A 793 -26.95 -4.97 -20.23
N LEU A 794 -27.74 -6.00 -20.58
CA LEU A 794 -27.39 -7.39 -20.28
C LEU A 794 -26.46 -8.03 -21.32
N PHE A 795 -26.46 -7.54 -22.55
CA PHE A 795 -25.61 -8.03 -23.63
C PHE A 795 -25.09 -6.83 -24.43
N MET A 796 -23.80 -6.52 -24.29
CA MET A 796 -23.17 -5.33 -24.85
C MET A 796 -22.09 -5.69 -25.87
N VAL A 797 -22.03 -4.96 -26.98
CA VAL A 797 -20.92 -5.08 -27.93
C VAL A 797 -19.82 -4.07 -27.58
N PHE A 798 -18.59 -4.54 -27.35
CA PHE A 798 -17.41 -3.69 -27.15
C PHE A 798 -16.67 -3.58 -28.49
N GLY A 799 -15.94 -2.49 -28.73
CA GLY A 799 -15.06 -2.44 -29.90
C GLY A 799 -13.63 -2.03 -29.58
N GLU A 800 -12.79 -2.23 -30.57
CA GLU A 800 -11.34 -2.22 -30.47
C GLU A 800 -10.77 -0.81 -30.31
N PRO A 801 -9.54 -0.66 -29.80
CA PRO A 801 -8.78 0.56 -30.00
C PRO A 801 -8.66 0.88 -31.50
N ASP A 802 -9.19 2.04 -31.90
CA ASP A 802 -9.01 2.59 -33.24
C ASP A 802 -7.71 3.40 -33.24
N LEU A 803 -6.71 2.90 -33.97
CA LEU A 803 -5.35 3.41 -33.96
C LEU A 803 -4.84 3.60 -35.39
N GLU A 804 -4.23 4.75 -35.64
CA GLU A 804 -3.50 5.05 -36.86
C GLU A 804 -1.99 4.98 -36.57
N VAL A 805 -1.27 4.11 -37.29
CA VAL A 805 0.19 3.98 -37.15
C VAL A 805 0.89 4.64 -38.32
N LYS A 806 1.70 5.67 -38.05
CA LYS A 806 2.46 6.42 -39.05
C LYS A 806 3.93 6.00 -39.00
N LYS A 807 4.46 5.59 -40.15
CA LYS A 807 5.89 5.33 -40.35
C LYS A 807 6.53 6.58 -40.95
N HIS A 808 7.57 7.09 -40.32
CA HIS A 808 8.31 8.25 -40.80
C HIS A 808 9.56 7.84 -41.59
N ALA A 809 10.00 8.71 -42.50
CA ALA A 809 11.17 8.45 -43.36
C ALA A 809 12.49 8.32 -42.60
N ASP A 810 12.54 8.79 -41.34
CA ASP A 810 13.68 8.66 -40.42
C ASP A 810 13.75 7.29 -39.72
N GLY A 811 12.83 6.37 -40.03
CA GLY A 811 12.76 5.04 -39.42
C GLY A 811 12.08 5.01 -38.05
N THR A 812 11.40 6.10 -37.66
CA THR A 812 10.58 6.16 -36.45
C THR A 812 9.10 5.90 -36.75
N VAL A 813 8.38 5.51 -35.72
CA VAL A 813 6.96 5.16 -35.72
C VAL A 813 6.24 6.05 -34.72
N GLU A 814 5.05 6.51 -35.09
CA GLU A 814 4.12 7.29 -34.28
C GLU A 814 2.75 6.59 -34.29
N VAL A 815 2.09 6.51 -33.14
CA VAL A 815 0.77 5.89 -32.98
C VAL A 815 -0.23 6.97 -32.55
N GLU A 816 -1.34 7.10 -33.26
CA GLU A 816 -2.41 8.03 -32.94
C GLU A 816 -3.69 7.26 -32.57
N LEU A 817 -4.17 7.48 -31.34
CA LEU A 817 -5.42 6.96 -30.83
C LEU A 817 -6.58 7.82 -31.32
N LYS A 818 -7.43 7.26 -32.18
CA LYS A 818 -8.63 7.93 -32.72
C LYS A 818 -9.83 7.77 -31.79
N GLY A 819 -9.89 6.68 -31.04
CA GLY A 819 -10.98 6.38 -30.12
C GLY A 819 -11.05 4.89 -29.82
N LEU A 820 -12.22 4.46 -29.35
CA LEU A 820 -12.60 3.05 -29.30
C LEU A 820 -13.64 2.83 -30.40
N ASP A 821 -13.42 1.88 -31.29
CA ASP A 821 -14.44 1.41 -32.21
C ASP A 821 -15.67 0.98 -31.40
N ILE A 822 -16.85 1.36 -31.87
CA ILE A 822 -18.14 0.90 -31.37
C ILE A 822 -18.77 0.13 -32.51
N TYR A 823 -19.04 -1.14 -32.26
CA TYR A 823 -19.79 -1.96 -33.19
C TYR A 823 -21.29 -1.60 -33.09
N ASP A 824 -21.92 -1.33 -34.22
CA ASP A 824 -23.36 -1.12 -34.32
C ASP A 824 -24.05 -2.48 -34.53
N PRO A 825 -24.77 -3.01 -33.52
CA PRO A 825 -25.37 -4.33 -33.61
C PRO A 825 -26.53 -4.39 -34.61
N THR A 826 -27.16 -3.27 -35.00
CA THR A 826 -28.30 -3.31 -35.94
C THR A 826 -27.86 -3.28 -37.40
N THR A 827 -26.76 -2.58 -37.70
CA THR A 827 -26.24 -2.42 -39.07
C THR A 827 -25.04 -3.32 -39.37
N GLY A 828 -24.38 -3.83 -38.33
CA GLY A 828 -23.12 -4.56 -38.43
C GLY A 828 -21.91 -3.68 -38.78
N ALA A 829 -22.07 -2.34 -38.74
CA ALA A 829 -21.01 -1.39 -39.07
C ALA A 829 -20.17 -1.01 -37.84
N ILE A 830 -18.87 -0.82 -38.04
CA ILE A 830 -17.95 -0.31 -37.01
C ILE A 830 -17.91 1.23 -37.11
N ARG A 831 -18.03 1.93 -35.97
CA ARG A 831 -17.92 3.39 -35.88
C ARG A 831 -16.93 3.78 -34.78
N SER A 832 -15.95 4.61 -35.08
CA SER A 832 -15.01 5.13 -34.08
C SER A 832 -15.70 6.09 -33.09
N SER A 833 -15.50 5.88 -31.79
CA SER A 833 -15.96 6.77 -30.71
C SER A 833 -14.99 7.92 -30.43
N THR A 834 -15.34 8.83 -29.52
CA THR A 834 -14.45 9.91 -29.11
C THR A 834 -13.43 9.43 -28.07
N THR A 835 -12.24 10.05 -28.05
CA THR A 835 -11.20 9.78 -27.05
C THR A 835 -11.57 10.24 -25.63
N ASP A 836 -12.68 10.97 -25.48
CA ASP A 836 -13.14 11.54 -24.21
C ASP A 836 -13.54 10.48 -23.17
N ASP A 837 -13.78 9.23 -23.57
CA ASP A 837 -14.13 8.15 -22.63
C ASP A 837 -12.91 7.34 -22.16
N ILE A 838 -11.72 7.69 -22.65
CA ILE A 838 -10.45 7.02 -22.36
C ILE A 838 -9.75 7.72 -21.20
N ALA A 839 -9.46 6.95 -20.14
CA ALA A 839 -8.75 7.46 -18.97
C ALA A 839 -7.25 7.50 -19.20
N CYS A 840 -6.70 6.40 -19.70
CA CYS A 840 -5.29 6.27 -20.04
C CYS A 840 -5.09 5.21 -21.12
N TRP A 841 -3.95 5.29 -21.80
CA TRP A 841 -3.52 4.27 -22.75
C TRP A 841 -2.00 4.08 -22.67
N PHE A 842 -1.58 2.84 -22.89
CA PHE A 842 -0.20 2.38 -22.72
C PHE A 842 0.30 1.71 -24.00
N ILE A 843 1.59 1.87 -24.29
CA ILE A 843 2.22 1.24 -25.45
C ILE A 843 3.43 0.43 -24.98
N ASP A 844 3.47 -0.83 -25.41
CA ASP A 844 4.70 -1.60 -25.51
C ASP A 844 5.29 -1.40 -26.91
N THR A 845 6.33 -0.58 -26.98
CA THR A 845 6.96 -0.13 -28.24
C THR A 845 7.84 -1.18 -28.92
N ASP A 846 8.05 -2.34 -28.29
CA ASP A 846 8.83 -3.46 -28.84
C ASP A 846 8.36 -4.74 -28.13
N TYR A 847 7.12 -5.11 -28.46
CA TYR A 847 6.37 -6.19 -27.82
C TYR A 847 6.92 -7.53 -28.28
N ASN A 848 7.33 -8.36 -27.31
CA ASN A 848 7.95 -9.65 -27.60
C ASN A 848 6.95 -10.82 -27.66
N GLY A 849 5.70 -10.61 -27.22
CA GLY A 849 4.70 -11.68 -27.11
C GLY A 849 4.87 -12.58 -25.89
N GLU A 850 5.76 -12.22 -24.95
CA GLU A 850 5.92 -12.92 -23.67
C GLU A 850 5.32 -12.14 -22.51
N ALA A 851 5.36 -10.80 -22.54
CA ALA A 851 4.79 -9.94 -21.51
C ALA A 851 4.51 -8.54 -22.07
N PHE A 852 3.46 -7.90 -21.56
CA PHE A 852 3.18 -6.49 -21.84
C PHE A 852 3.98 -5.55 -20.92
N PHE A 853 4.94 -4.81 -21.49
CA PHE A 853 5.71 -3.80 -20.77
C PHE A 853 5.17 -2.39 -21.04
N VAL A 854 4.80 -1.66 -19.99
CA VAL A 854 4.37 -0.27 -20.12
C VAL A 854 5.59 0.62 -20.34
N ARG A 855 5.94 0.85 -21.61
CA ARG A 855 7.09 1.69 -22.00
C ARG A 855 6.70 3.13 -22.22
N HIS A 856 5.58 3.36 -22.90
CA HIS A 856 4.95 4.69 -22.96
C HIS A 856 3.62 4.67 -22.23
N ALA A 857 3.30 5.78 -21.56
CA ALA A 857 2.04 5.96 -20.86
C ALA A 857 1.45 7.35 -21.13
N TYR A 858 0.15 7.39 -21.43
CA TYR A 858 -0.57 8.59 -21.81
C TYR A 858 -1.91 8.67 -21.07
N PHE A 859 -2.33 9.88 -20.74
CA PHE A 859 -3.49 10.18 -19.91
C PHE A 859 -4.38 11.19 -20.63
N THR A 860 -5.48 10.72 -21.22
CA THR A 860 -6.41 11.53 -22.00
C THR A 860 -7.60 12.03 -21.17
N GLY A 861 -7.69 11.63 -19.90
CA GLY A 861 -8.72 12.09 -18.97
C GLY A 861 -8.51 13.53 -18.47
N ALA A 862 -9.52 14.06 -17.76
CA ALA A 862 -9.47 15.41 -17.16
C ALA A 862 -8.41 15.56 -16.05
N ASP A 863 -7.99 14.47 -15.44
CA ASP A 863 -7.01 14.46 -14.34
C ASP A 863 -5.57 14.45 -14.88
N ARG A 864 -4.70 15.25 -14.27
CA ARG A 864 -3.27 15.37 -14.61
C ARG A 864 -2.37 14.71 -13.55
N PRO A 865 -2.21 13.36 -13.54
CA PRO A 865 -1.55 12.64 -12.45
C PRO A 865 -0.09 13.04 -12.20
N TYR A 866 0.66 13.46 -13.23
CA TYR A 866 2.08 13.80 -13.10
C TYR A 866 2.36 15.24 -12.63
N GLU A 867 1.35 16.05 -12.29
CA GLU A 867 1.53 17.45 -11.85
C GLU A 867 2.53 17.61 -10.69
N SER A 868 2.51 16.72 -9.70
CA SER A 868 3.43 16.77 -8.56
C SER A 868 4.89 16.57 -8.99
N LEU A 869 5.13 15.59 -9.87
CA LEU A 869 6.44 15.32 -10.46
C LEU A 869 6.88 16.45 -11.39
N LYS A 870 5.98 16.98 -12.23
CA LYS A 870 6.21 18.15 -13.10
C LYS A 870 6.72 19.35 -12.29
N ARG A 871 6.09 19.66 -11.16
CA ARG A 871 6.53 20.79 -10.29
C ARG A 871 7.92 20.59 -9.72
N THR A 872 8.30 19.33 -9.46
CA THR A 872 9.59 18.97 -8.86
C THR A 872 10.71 18.99 -9.89
N LEU A 873 10.47 18.37 -11.03
CA LEU A 873 11.43 18.19 -12.12
C LEU A 873 11.31 19.29 -13.18
N ARG A 874 10.62 20.41 -12.88
CA ARG A 874 10.44 21.54 -13.80
C ARG A 874 11.76 22.14 -14.31
N ALA A 875 12.84 21.97 -13.54
CA ALA A 875 14.17 22.43 -13.94
C ALA A 875 14.88 21.46 -14.90
N GLU A 876 14.46 20.19 -14.95
CA GLU A 876 15.15 19.09 -15.66
C GLU A 876 14.37 18.63 -16.91
N VAL A 877 13.04 18.70 -16.88
CA VAL A 877 12.15 18.25 -17.96
C VAL A 877 11.36 19.45 -18.49
N ASP A 878 11.38 19.61 -19.82
CA ASP A 878 10.67 20.69 -20.51
C ASP A 878 9.14 20.55 -20.34
N GLU A 879 8.46 21.69 -20.32
CA GLU A 879 7.00 21.75 -20.23
C GLU A 879 6.34 21.02 -21.41
N ALA A 880 6.92 21.09 -22.62
CA ALA A 880 6.43 20.36 -23.78
C ALA A 880 6.47 18.83 -23.59
N ALA A 881 7.53 18.30 -22.98
CA ALA A 881 7.67 16.87 -22.69
C ALA A 881 6.61 16.40 -21.68
N TRP A 882 6.28 17.21 -20.67
CA TRP A 882 5.19 16.90 -19.75
C TRP A 882 3.81 16.92 -20.42
N GLU A 883 3.56 17.90 -21.30
CA GLU A 883 2.30 17.97 -22.04
C GLU A 883 2.14 16.80 -23.03
N SER A 884 3.23 16.19 -23.49
CA SER A 884 3.20 14.99 -24.34
C SER A 884 2.49 13.79 -23.69
N LEU A 885 2.49 13.70 -22.35
CA LEU A 885 1.78 12.65 -21.61
C LEU A 885 0.26 12.79 -21.70
N TYR A 886 -0.24 13.97 -22.06
CA TYR A 886 -1.67 14.28 -22.12
C TYR A 886 -2.19 14.31 -23.55
N SER A 887 -1.61 13.47 -24.41
CA SER A 887 -1.84 13.42 -25.84
C SER A 887 -2.53 12.12 -26.27
N THR A 888 -3.31 12.19 -27.35
CA THR A 888 -3.81 11.02 -28.09
C THR A 888 -2.81 10.52 -29.12
N LYS A 889 -1.73 11.27 -29.36
CA LYS A 889 -0.59 10.88 -30.20
C LYS A 889 0.59 10.47 -29.34
N SER A 890 1.16 9.32 -29.66
CA SER A 890 2.38 8.87 -29.03
C SER A 890 3.55 9.78 -29.41
N ARG A 891 4.56 9.76 -28.56
CA ARG A 891 5.91 10.19 -28.91
C ARG A 891 6.45 9.28 -30.01
N ARG A 892 7.35 9.79 -30.84
CA ARG A 892 8.01 8.99 -31.87
C ARG A 892 8.95 8.00 -31.22
N PHE A 893 8.89 6.75 -31.64
CA PHE A 893 9.82 5.72 -31.20
C PHE A 893 10.41 5.00 -32.41
N PRO A 894 11.67 4.54 -32.31
CA PRO A 894 12.31 3.78 -33.39
C PRO A 894 11.60 2.45 -33.64
N MET A 895 11.76 1.93 -34.86
CA MET A 895 11.21 0.64 -35.27
C MET A 895 11.53 -0.49 -34.24
N PRO A 896 10.52 -1.26 -33.77
CA PRO A 896 10.75 -2.39 -32.84
C PRO A 896 11.63 -3.48 -33.45
N HIS A 897 12.47 -4.09 -32.61
CA HIS A 897 13.28 -5.24 -32.99
C HIS A 897 12.41 -6.49 -33.25
N SER A 898 11.38 -6.69 -32.44
CA SER A 898 10.39 -7.75 -32.64
C SER A 898 9.60 -7.56 -33.94
N GLY A 899 9.43 -6.30 -34.37
CA GLY A 899 8.54 -5.90 -35.46
C GLY A 899 7.09 -5.71 -35.02
N ARG A 900 6.78 -5.88 -33.72
CA ARG A 900 5.43 -5.77 -33.17
C ARG A 900 5.36 -4.71 -32.07
N ILE A 901 4.20 -4.07 -31.96
CA ILE A 901 3.83 -3.22 -30.83
C ILE A 901 2.54 -3.74 -30.21
N ALA A 902 2.31 -3.42 -28.95
CA ALA A 902 1.03 -3.68 -28.30
C ALA A 902 0.52 -2.39 -27.66
N VAL A 903 -0.77 -2.10 -27.83
CA VAL A 903 -1.43 -0.91 -27.31
C VAL A 903 -2.58 -1.33 -26.40
N LYS A 904 -2.55 -0.86 -25.16
CA LYS A 904 -3.61 -1.08 -24.18
C LYS A 904 -4.35 0.21 -23.90
N VAL A 905 -5.68 0.20 -23.96
CA VAL A 905 -6.56 1.35 -23.70
C VAL A 905 -7.43 1.02 -22.49
N ILE A 906 -7.59 2.00 -21.60
CA ILE A 906 -8.31 1.84 -20.34
C ILE A 906 -9.30 2.99 -20.18
N ASN A 907 -10.58 2.64 -20.05
CA ASN A 907 -11.65 3.63 -19.92
C ASN A 907 -11.85 4.10 -18.47
N HIS A 908 -12.73 5.07 -18.26
CA HIS A 908 -13.05 5.61 -16.93
C HIS A 908 -13.81 4.65 -16.00
N TYR A 909 -14.19 3.47 -16.47
CA TYR A 909 -14.85 2.40 -15.71
C TYR A 909 -13.88 1.26 -15.33
N GLY A 910 -12.61 1.37 -15.73
CA GLY A 910 -11.59 0.34 -15.51
C GLY A 910 -11.70 -0.85 -16.47
N ASP A 911 -12.46 -0.73 -17.56
CA ASP A 911 -12.39 -1.71 -18.64
C ASP A 911 -11.11 -1.48 -19.44
N GLU A 912 -10.46 -2.59 -19.81
CA GLU A 912 -9.20 -2.60 -20.53
C GLU A 912 -9.41 -3.32 -21.87
N ALA A 913 -8.78 -2.79 -22.93
CA ALA A 913 -8.71 -3.42 -24.24
C ALA A 913 -7.26 -3.39 -24.74
N LEU A 914 -6.76 -4.52 -25.20
CA LEU A 914 -5.40 -4.68 -25.73
C LEU A 914 -5.47 -5.02 -27.23
N LYS A 915 -4.63 -4.38 -28.04
CA LYS A 915 -4.47 -4.70 -29.46
C LYS A 915 -3.00 -4.78 -29.82
N VAL A 916 -2.61 -5.84 -30.51
CA VAL A 916 -1.25 -6.06 -31.02
C VAL A 916 -1.21 -5.66 -32.48
N TYR A 917 -0.12 -5.03 -32.92
CA TYR A 917 0.09 -4.62 -34.30
C TYR A 917 1.41 -5.18 -34.82
N ASP A 918 1.35 -5.86 -35.97
CA ASP A 918 2.52 -6.28 -36.72
C ASP A 918 2.91 -5.21 -37.75
N LEU A 919 4.03 -4.55 -37.48
CA LEU A 919 4.52 -3.46 -38.32
C LEU A 919 5.29 -3.96 -39.55
N LYS A 920 5.56 -5.27 -39.65
CA LYS A 920 6.17 -5.92 -40.83
C LYS A 920 5.14 -6.30 -41.89
N LYS A 921 3.83 -6.33 -41.57
CA LYS A 921 2.78 -6.86 -42.45
C LYS A 921 2.09 -5.88 -43.42
N ASN A 922 2.48 -4.61 -43.47
CA ASN A 922 1.91 -3.66 -44.43
C ASN A 922 2.94 -3.18 -45.47
N ASP A 923 2.99 -3.93 -46.58
CA ASP A 923 3.35 -3.48 -47.94
C ASP A 923 2.32 -4.08 -48.93
N GLY A 924 1.03 -3.91 -48.62
CA GLY A 924 -0.09 -4.41 -49.42
C GLY A 924 -1.11 -3.33 -49.75
N THR A 925 -0.87 -2.64 -50.88
CA THR A 925 -1.82 -1.87 -51.70
C THR A 925 -2.52 -0.63 -51.11
N ALA A 926 -2.04 0.55 -51.51
CA ALA A 926 -2.89 1.65 -52.00
C ALA A 926 -2.06 2.58 -52.89
N SER A 927 -1.98 2.23 -54.18
CA SER A 927 -1.81 3.16 -55.31
C SER A 927 -3.14 3.29 -56.02
#